data_AF-A0A833ZFF9-F1
#
_entry.id   AF-A0A833ZFF9-F1
#
_cell.length_a   1.000
_cell.length_b   1.000
_cell.length_c   1.000
_cell.angle_alpha   90.00
_cell.angle_beta   90.00
_cell.angle_gamma   90.00
#
_symmetry.space_group_name_H-M   'P 1'
#
loop_
_entity.id
_entity.type
_entity.pdbx_description
1 polymer ?
#
loop_
_entity_poly.entity_id
_entity_poly.type
_entity_poly.pdbx_seq_one_letter_code
_entity_poly.pdbx_strand_id
1 'polypeptide(L)'
;MTTTGAAKYRQILQKVEPRIVIVEEAAEVLEAHTIATLSKACQHLILIGDHQQLRPSANVYDLAKNFNLEVSLFERLVKVNIPFVRLNYQHRMRPEIARLLTPHIYQDLENHPSVLKYEKIKGVSSNLYFIEHNFPEQEIQEGKSHQNQHEAHFVVELCKYFLCQEYLPSQITILTTYTGQLFCLRKLMPAETFAHVKVHVVDKYQGEENDIILLSLVRSNQEGKVGFLQISNRICVALSRAKKGMYCIGNMQMLAKVPLWSKIIHTLRENNQIGQTLRLCCQNHPNTYTVVSKASDFQRVPEGGCNLPCEFRLDCGHVCTRACHPYDPLHKKFQCMKPCQKVICKDRHRCPLVCFQECQPCQVKVPKVILRCGHEQMVPCSLPESDFCCQEPCSKVLKCGHRCSHPCGESCVRLCSEMVTVKLKCGHSQQVKCGNVEDLKYDLPVKCTTKCGAILDCGHRCPGSCHSCFEGRFHERCQQPCKRLLICSHKCQEPCIGECPPCQRTCQNRCVHSQCKKKCGELCSPCVEPCVWRCQHYQCTKLCSEPCNRPPCYVPCTKLLACGHPCIGLCGEPCPTKCRVCHQEEVTQIFFGFEDEPDARFVQLEDCSHIFEVQALDQYMNEQKDDEVAIRLKVCPMCQVPIRKNLRYGTSIKQRLEEIEMVKEKIQGSAGEIATSQEKLKVLLEGKSLLHQMLPGDVLMLTEKLAQKNLSVKDLGLVENYINFYDYLARLWDSLKKVHFSEQSKVRTRLNQVHEWLAKKRLSFTSQELDDLQSEIQRLTYLVDLLTRCKMAEGKVSGTVAEEVCIVRRILEGTCKFTQKDEQLVQKKMEALKASLPCSGLGISERERVQIVKAIGLPLGHWFKCPNGHIYVIGDCGGAMQRSTCPECKEVIGGVNHTLERSNELASEMDGAQHAAWSDTANNLMNFEEIHRLM
;
A
#
# COMPACT_ATOMS: atom_id res chain seq x y z
N MET A 1 33.55 28.98 -4.81
CA MET A 1 33.31 29.87 -3.65
C MET A 1 32.57 31.09 -4.19
N THR A 2 31.44 31.50 -3.62
CA THR A 2 30.74 32.72 -4.07
C THR A 2 31.49 33.97 -3.61
N THR A 3 31.29 35.10 -4.27
CA THR A 3 32.01 36.36 -4.00
C THR A 3 31.65 36.96 -2.64
N THR A 4 30.38 36.86 -2.24
CA THR A 4 29.94 37.16 -0.86
C THR A 4 30.63 36.24 0.16
N GLY A 5 30.85 34.98 -0.22
CA GLY A 5 31.58 34.01 0.59
C GLY A 5 33.05 34.39 0.76
N ALA A 6 33.69 34.78 -0.34
CA ALA A 6 35.08 35.19 -0.35
C ALA A 6 35.31 36.50 0.43
N ALA A 7 34.42 37.48 0.28
CA ALA A 7 34.49 38.75 1.03
C ALA A 7 34.46 38.52 2.55
N LYS A 8 33.66 37.56 3.01
CA LYS A 8 33.57 37.28 4.44
C LYS A 8 34.67 36.37 4.97
N TYR A 9 35.27 35.51 4.14
CA TYR A 9 36.49 34.79 4.48
C TYR A 9 37.77 35.54 4.14
N ARG A 10 37.70 36.87 3.97
CA ARG A 10 38.86 37.71 3.64
C ARG A 10 40.08 37.41 4.52
N GLN A 11 39.93 37.26 5.84
CA GLN A 11 41.06 36.95 6.73
C GLN A 11 41.73 35.61 6.41
N ILE A 12 40.94 34.58 6.09
CA ILE A 12 41.48 33.27 5.69
C ILE A 12 42.15 33.40 4.33
N LEU A 13 41.55 34.11 3.36
CA LEU A 13 42.15 34.34 2.05
C LEU A 13 43.47 35.14 2.15
N GLN A 14 43.58 36.08 3.09
CA GLN A 14 44.85 36.76 3.36
C GLN A 14 45.91 35.82 3.96
N LYS A 15 45.52 34.79 4.72
CA LYS A 15 46.46 33.80 5.29
C LYS A 15 46.85 32.69 4.33
N VAL A 16 45.90 32.25 3.49
CA VAL A 16 46.12 31.22 2.47
C VAL A 16 46.95 31.77 1.31
N GLU A 17 46.94 33.09 1.11
CA GLU A 17 47.79 33.77 0.13
C GLU A 17 47.67 33.18 -1.28
N PRO A 18 46.44 33.03 -1.84
CA PRO A 18 46.28 32.45 -3.16
C PRO A 18 46.98 33.32 -4.20
N ARG A 19 47.94 32.72 -4.91
CA ARG A 19 48.70 33.37 -5.98
C ARG A 19 47.88 33.55 -7.26
N ILE A 20 46.93 32.66 -7.52
CA ILE A 20 46.07 32.68 -8.70
C ILE A 20 44.61 32.71 -8.24
N VAL A 21 43.84 33.66 -8.76
CA VAL A 21 42.42 33.80 -8.47
C VAL A 21 41.63 33.84 -9.78
N ILE A 22 40.62 32.98 -9.90
CA ILE A 22 39.72 32.92 -11.05
C ILE A 22 38.33 33.32 -10.59
N VAL A 23 37.72 34.28 -11.28
CA VAL A 23 36.36 34.76 -11.01
C VAL A 23 35.52 34.51 -12.25
N GLU A 24 34.55 33.62 -12.14
CA GLU A 24 33.52 33.35 -13.15
C GLU A 24 32.33 34.30 -12.96
N GLU A 25 31.60 34.62 -14.04
CA GLU A 25 30.53 35.62 -14.07
C GLU A 25 30.97 36.99 -13.49
N ALA A 26 32.23 37.36 -13.70
CA ALA A 26 32.86 38.55 -13.09
C ALA A 26 32.16 39.87 -13.43
N ALA A 27 31.37 39.90 -14.52
CA ALA A 27 30.58 41.05 -14.92
C ALA A 27 29.35 41.30 -14.01
N GLU A 28 28.82 40.25 -13.36
CA GLU A 28 27.67 40.30 -12.43
C GLU A 28 28.13 40.53 -10.98
N VAL A 29 29.44 40.66 -10.74
CA VAL A 29 30.02 40.78 -9.40
C VAL A 29 30.34 42.23 -9.08
N LEU A 30 29.90 42.70 -7.92
CA LEU A 30 30.29 44.02 -7.39
C LEU A 30 31.81 44.12 -7.29
N GLU A 31 32.37 45.22 -7.78
CA GLU A 31 33.81 45.48 -7.74
C GLU A 31 34.39 45.31 -6.33
N ALA A 32 33.69 45.86 -5.32
CA ALA A 32 34.08 45.75 -3.93
C ALA A 32 34.22 44.29 -3.47
N HIS A 33 33.34 43.39 -3.94
CA HIS A 33 33.45 41.97 -3.60
C HIS A 33 34.68 41.35 -4.25
N THR A 34 34.95 41.63 -5.52
CA THR A 34 36.14 41.12 -6.22
C THR A 34 37.42 41.58 -5.52
N ILE A 35 37.55 42.86 -5.19
CA ILE A 35 38.71 43.41 -4.48
C ILE A 35 38.87 42.77 -3.09
N ALA A 36 37.76 42.56 -2.37
CA ALA A 36 37.80 41.95 -1.06
C ALA A 36 38.35 40.51 -1.08
N THR A 37 38.21 39.80 -2.20
CA THR A 37 38.72 38.44 -2.40
C THR A 37 40.24 38.35 -2.61
N LEU A 38 40.88 39.44 -3.06
CA LEU A 38 42.30 39.43 -3.43
C LEU A 38 43.20 39.50 -2.19
N SER A 39 44.25 38.67 -2.18
CA SER A 39 45.30 38.68 -1.16
C SER A 39 46.51 39.50 -1.61
N LYS A 40 47.36 39.93 -0.65
CA LYS A 40 48.65 40.59 -0.97
C LYS A 40 49.58 39.72 -1.81
N ALA A 41 49.41 38.39 -1.77
CA ALA A 41 50.20 37.43 -2.52
C ALA A 41 49.62 37.10 -3.91
N CYS A 42 48.47 37.67 -4.29
CA CYS A 42 47.87 37.44 -5.60
C CYS A 42 48.78 37.98 -6.71
N GLN A 43 49.22 37.08 -7.58
CA GLN A 43 50.08 37.39 -8.73
C GLN A 43 49.32 37.34 -10.05
N HIS A 44 48.24 36.55 -10.14
CA HIS A 44 47.46 36.37 -11.36
C HIS A 44 45.95 36.38 -11.03
N LEU A 45 45.24 37.37 -11.56
CA LEU A 45 43.78 37.46 -11.49
C LEU A 45 43.17 37.21 -12.88
N ILE A 46 42.31 36.21 -12.98
CA ILE A 46 41.58 35.85 -14.20
C ILE A 46 40.11 36.18 -13.98
N LEU A 47 39.58 37.11 -14.76
CA LEU A 47 38.17 37.52 -14.71
C LEU A 47 37.47 37.03 -15.98
N ILE A 48 36.48 36.15 -15.83
CA ILE A 48 35.67 35.60 -16.91
C ILE A 48 34.25 36.12 -16.73
N GLY A 49 33.72 36.81 -17.72
CA GLY A 49 32.37 37.36 -17.66
C GLY A 49 31.97 38.09 -18.93
N ASP A 50 30.76 38.60 -18.93
CA ASP A 50 30.18 39.31 -20.07
C ASP A 50 29.56 40.64 -19.63
N HIS A 51 30.24 41.75 -19.92
CA HIS A 51 29.83 43.10 -19.54
C HIS A 51 28.58 43.60 -20.29
N GLN A 52 28.12 42.86 -21.31
CA GLN A 52 26.87 43.14 -22.04
C GLN A 52 25.66 42.40 -21.44
N GLN A 53 25.88 41.47 -20.50
CA GLN A 53 24.82 40.79 -19.71
C GLN A 53 24.61 41.48 -18.35
N LEU A 54 23.92 40.86 -17.38
CA LEU A 54 23.52 41.57 -16.15
C LEU A 54 24.72 42.14 -15.38
N ARG A 55 24.51 43.34 -14.87
CA ARG A 55 25.37 43.99 -13.89
C ARG A 55 25.01 43.54 -12.48
N PRO A 56 25.93 43.69 -11.52
CA PRO A 56 25.59 43.52 -10.12
C PRO A 56 24.45 44.47 -9.70
N SER A 57 23.54 43.98 -8.86
CA SER A 57 22.46 44.77 -8.29
C SER A 57 22.91 45.42 -6.98
N ALA A 58 22.78 46.75 -6.85
CA ALA A 58 22.95 47.42 -5.57
C ALA A 58 21.60 47.56 -4.84
N ASN A 59 21.58 47.28 -3.53
CA ASN A 59 20.33 47.35 -2.75
C ASN A 59 19.82 48.79 -2.56
N VAL A 60 20.70 49.79 -2.68
CA VAL A 60 20.37 51.20 -2.48
C VAL A 60 20.41 51.91 -3.83
N TYR A 61 19.24 52.32 -4.30
CA TYR A 61 19.06 52.95 -5.61
C TYR A 61 19.89 54.23 -5.79
N ASP A 62 19.95 55.08 -4.76
CA ASP A 62 20.73 56.33 -4.81
C ASP A 62 22.24 56.06 -4.97
N LEU A 63 22.73 54.99 -4.34
CA LEU A 63 24.12 54.58 -4.43
C LEU A 63 24.45 53.97 -5.81
N ALA A 64 23.53 53.19 -6.38
CA ALA A 64 23.66 52.70 -7.76
C ALA A 64 23.77 53.86 -8.76
N LYS A 65 22.84 54.81 -8.66
CA LYS A 65 22.67 55.88 -9.66
C LYS A 65 23.72 56.99 -9.55
N ASN A 66 24.03 57.44 -8.34
CA ASN A 66 24.91 58.60 -8.15
C ASN A 66 26.39 58.22 -8.09
N PHE A 67 26.72 56.97 -7.73
CA PHE A 67 28.11 56.52 -7.52
C PHE A 67 28.52 55.35 -8.43
N ASN A 68 27.67 54.92 -9.37
CA ASN A 68 27.96 53.85 -10.35
C ASN A 68 28.40 52.52 -9.70
N LEU A 69 27.87 52.19 -8.52
CA LEU A 69 28.22 50.97 -7.77
C LEU A 69 27.84 49.66 -8.49
N GLU A 70 26.99 49.75 -9.52
CA GLU A 70 26.63 48.61 -10.37
C GLU A 70 27.66 48.31 -11.47
N VAL A 71 28.74 49.09 -11.60
CA VAL A 71 29.84 48.78 -12.52
C VAL A 71 30.75 47.76 -11.85
N SER A 72 30.89 46.58 -12.47
CA SER A 72 31.82 45.55 -11.99
C SER A 72 33.27 45.92 -12.28
N LEU A 73 34.20 45.29 -11.55
CA LEU A 73 35.63 45.44 -11.83
C LEU A 73 35.93 45.04 -13.28
N PHE A 74 35.31 43.97 -13.76
CA PHE A 74 35.44 43.50 -15.13
C PHE A 74 35.02 44.57 -16.15
N GLU A 75 33.81 45.12 -16.01
CA GLU A 75 33.32 46.18 -16.91
C GLU A 75 34.20 47.43 -16.84
N ARG A 76 34.68 47.81 -15.64
CA ARG A 76 35.57 48.96 -15.48
C ARG A 76 36.90 48.77 -16.22
N LEU A 77 37.53 47.61 -16.10
CA LEU A 77 38.80 47.32 -16.79
C LEU A 77 38.63 47.31 -18.31
N VAL A 78 37.50 46.78 -18.81
CA VAL A 78 37.15 46.84 -20.23
C VAL A 78 36.99 48.29 -20.71
N LYS A 79 36.30 49.14 -19.95
CA LYS A 79 36.12 50.57 -20.30
C LYS A 79 37.41 51.38 -20.31
N VAL A 80 38.41 50.97 -19.53
CA VAL A 80 39.76 51.57 -19.50
C VAL A 80 40.65 51.00 -20.63
N ASN A 81 40.10 50.21 -21.54
CA ASN A 81 40.79 49.60 -22.67
C ASN A 81 41.94 48.66 -22.27
N ILE A 82 41.81 47.95 -21.15
CA ILE A 82 42.72 46.85 -20.85
C ILE A 82 42.55 45.74 -21.91
N PRO A 83 43.63 45.17 -22.47
CA PRO A 83 43.53 44.06 -23.41
C PRO A 83 42.77 42.88 -22.79
N PHE A 84 41.72 42.43 -23.48
CA PHE A 84 40.96 41.25 -23.09
C PHE A 84 40.77 40.33 -24.30
N VAL A 85 40.55 39.04 -24.02
CA VAL A 85 40.27 38.03 -25.04
C VAL A 85 38.76 37.80 -25.08
N ARG A 86 38.18 37.84 -26.27
CA ARG A 86 36.75 37.55 -26.49
C ARG A 86 36.59 36.19 -27.15
N LEU A 87 35.70 35.37 -26.61
CA LEU A 87 35.28 34.12 -27.24
C LEU A 87 34.17 34.43 -28.25
N ASN A 88 34.47 34.29 -29.53
CA ASN A 88 33.56 34.70 -30.61
C ASN A 88 32.62 33.58 -31.09
N TYR A 89 32.86 32.31 -30.74
CA TYR A 89 32.00 31.19 -31.15
C TYR A 89 30.95 30.86 -30.10
N GLN A 90 29.68 30.85 -30.49
CA GLN A 90 28.56 30.41 -29.66
C GLN A 90 28.13 28.98 -30.01
N HIS A 91 27.86 28.18 -28.98
CA HIS A 91 27.49 26.76 -29.07
C HIS A 91 26.07 26.44 -28.57
N ARG A 92 25.29 27.47 -28.21
CA ARG A 92 24.00 27.32 -27.51
C ARG A 92 22.80 27.45 -28.43
N MET A 93 22.71 28.53 -29.19
CA MET A 93 21.47 29.01 -29.79
C MET A 93 21.45 28.72 -31.29
N ARG A 94 20.25 28.47 -31.86
CA ARG A 94 20.09 28.47 -33.32
C ARG A 94 20.48 29.85 -33.90
N PRO A 95 21.02 29.92 -35.14
CA PRO A 95 21.40 31.19 -35.77
C PRO A 95 20.26 32.22 -35.83
N GLU A 96 19.02 31.76 -36.01
CA GLU A 96 17.82 32.59 -36.02
C GLU A 96 17.67 33.41 -34.71
N ILE A 97 18.00 32.79 -33.57
CA ILE A 97 17.93 33.41 -32.23
C ILE A 97 19.17 34.28 -32.00
N ALA A 98 20.37 33.79 -32.35
CA ALA A 98 21.62 34.53 -32.20
C ALA A 98 21.61 35.87 -32.95
N ARG A 99 20.91 35.95 -34.08
CA ARG A 99 20.70 37.18 -34.87
C ARG A 99 19.96 38.30 -34.12
N LEU A 100 19.23 37.99 -33.05
CA LEU A 100 18.63 39.03 -32.22
C LEU A 100 19.69 39.77 -31.39
N LEU A 101 20.82 39.13 -31.15
CA LEU A 101 21.92 39.67 -30.35
C LEU A 101 23.01 40.30 -31.23
N THR A 102 23.23 39.77 -32.44
CA THR A 102 24.27 40.23 -33.37
C THR A 102 23.65 40.84 -34.63
N PRO A 103 23.99 42.08 -35.04
CA PRO A 103 25.06 42.96 -34.52
C PRO A 103 24.62 43.94 -33.41
N HIS A 104 23.40 43.79 -32.88
CA HIS A 104 22.73 44.83 -32.06
C HIS A 104 23.32 45.03 -30.66
N ILE A 105 23.74 43.94 -30.02
CA ILE A 105 24.35 43.90 -28.69
C ILE A 105 25.82 43.50 -28.81
N TYR A 106 26.10 42.48 -29.63
CA TYR A 106 27.43 41.99 -29.91
C TYR A 106 27.81 42.33 -31.35
N GLN A 107 29.00 42.92 -31.57
CA GLN A 107 29.50 43.21 -32.93
C GLN A 107 29.78 41.90 -33.69
N ASP A 108 30.69 41.08 -33.15
CA ASP A 108 31.03 39.77 -33.73
C ASP A 108 30.61 38.62 -32.80
N LEU A 109 29.76 37.70 -33.29
CA LEU A 109 29.43 36.43 -32.61
C LEU A 109 29.08 35.39 -33.67
N GLU A 110 29.95 34.41 -33.87
CA GLU A 110 29.83 33.36 -34.87
C GLU A 110 29.13 32.12 -34.31
N ASN A 111 28.41 31.41 -35.19
CA ASN A 111 27.69 30.20 -34.83
C ASN A 111 28.57 28.97 -35.05
N HIS A 112 28.78 28.16 -34.02
CA HIS A 112 29.48 26.89 -34.19
C HIS A 112 28.63 25.90 -35.04
N PRO A 113 29.22 25.06 -35.91
CA PRO A 113 28.47 24.13 -36.77
C PRO A 113 27.52 23.16 -36.03
N SER A 114 27.72 22.95 -34.73
CA SER A 114 26.83 22.13 -33.89
C SER A 114 25.41 22.69 -33.81
N VAL A 115 25.23 24.02 -33.77
CA VAL A 115 23.90 24.63 -33.61
C VAL A 115 23.08 24.64 -34.90
N LEU A 116 23.73 24.42 -36.04
CA LEU A 116 23.08 24.29 -37.35
C LEU A 116 22.32 22.97 -37.49
N LYS A 117 22.70 21.96 -36.70
CA LYS A 117 22.12 20.61 -36.73
C LYS A 117 20.89 20.45 -35.83
N TYR A 118 20.48 21.50 -35.11
CA TYR A 118 19.31 21.41 -34.24
C TYR A 118 18.02 21.20 -35.04
N GLU A 119 17.22 20.24 -34.60
CA GLU A 119 15.88 19.97 -35.10
C GLU A 119 14.97 21.21 -35.02
N LYS A 120 13.95 21.26 -35.88
CA LYS A 120 12.92 22.30 -35.83
C LYS A 120 11.95 22.02 -34.67
N ILE A 121 11.36 23.08 -34.11
CA ILE A 121 10.32 22.93 -33.09
C ILE A 121 9.05 22.35 -33.71
N LYS A 122 8.53 21.28 -33.11
CA LYS A 122 7.32 20.59 -33.53
C LYS A 122 6.09 21.46 -33.24
N GLY A 123 5.08 21.36 -34.10
CA GLY A 123 3.78 22.02 -33.88
C GLY A 123 3.72 23.50 -34.29
N VAL A 124 4.79 24.08 -34.82
CA VAL A 124 4.87 25.52 -35.12
C VAL A 124 5.64 25.76 -36.42
N SER A 125 5.30 26.83 -37.13
CA SER A 125 5.93 27.14 -38.42
C SER A 125 7.33 27.75 -38.31
N SER A 126 7.65 28.36 -37.15
CA SER A 126 8.91 29.05 -36.90
C SER A 126 9.47 28.68 -35.53
N ASN A 127 10.80 28.58 -35.43
CA ASN A 127 11.49 28.34 -34.16
C ASN A 127 11.64 29.63 -33.33
N LEU A 128 11.53 30.79 -33.97
CA LEU A 128 11.57 32.10 -33.35
C LEU A 128 10.34 32.90 -33.77
N TYR A 129 9.53 33.33 -32.82
CA TYR A 129 8.37 34.17 -33.12
C TYR A 129 7.96 35.08 -31.96
N PHE A 130 7.67 36.35 -32.28
CA PHE A 130 7.25 37.38 -31.33
C PHE A 130 5.79 37.73 -31.55
N ILE A 131 4.96 37.50 -30.54
CA ILE A 131 3.53 37.76 -30.53
C ILE A 131 3.30 39.17 -29.99
N GLU A 132 2.74 40.04 -30.82
CA GLU A 132 2.41 41.42 -30.49
C GLU A 132 0.96 41.54 -29.97
N HIS A 133 0.75 42.29 -28.90
CA HIS A 133 -0.58 42.63 -28.41
C HIS A 133 -0.63 44.01 -27.72
N ASN A 134 -1.84 44.54 -27.54
CA ASN A 134 -2.08 45.83 -26.88
C ASN A 134 -2.91 45.72 -25.58
N PHE A 135 -3.12 44.51 -25.04
CA PHE A 135 -3.84 44.32 -23.77
C PHE A 135 -3.11 44.99 -22.58
N PRO A 136 -3.82 45.71 -21.71
CA PRO A 136 -3.22 46.48 -20.62
C PRO A 136 -2.67 45.58 -19.49
N GLU A 137 -1.62 46.06 -18.83
CA GLU A 137 -1.07 45.48 -17.60
C GLU A 137 -1.94 45.79 -16.37
N GLN A 138 -1.75 45.04 -15.29
CA GLN A 138 -2.32 45.28 -13.97
C GLN A 138 -1.18 45.49 -12.96
N GLU A 139 -1.35 46.47 -12.08
CA GLU A 139 -0.43 46.74 -10.98
C GLU A 139 -0.88 46.00 -9.72
N ILE A 140 0.07 45.33 -9.05
CA ILE A 140 -0.17 44.63 -7.78
C ILE A 140 0.27 45.55 -6.64
N GLN A 141 -0.66 45.90 -5.76
CA GLN A 141 -0.43 46.85 -4.65
C GLN A 141 0.62 46.35 -3.66
N GLU A 142 0.66 45.03 -3.40
CA GLU A 142 1.73 44.40 -2.62
C GLU A 142 3.01 44.26 -3.48
N GLY A 143 4.01 45.09 -3.19
CA GLY A 143 5.37 44.95 -3.74
C GLY A 143 5.69 45.72 -5.03
N LYS A 144 4.82 46.62 -5.50
CA LYS A 144 5.04 47.47 -6.71
C LYS A 144 5.45 46.66 -7.95
N SER A 145 4.82 45.51 -8.17
CA SER A 145 5.08 44.64 -9.33
C SER A 145 3.92 44.68 -10.32
N HIS A 146 4.19 44.32 -11.57
CA HIS A 146 3.20 44.26 -12.63
C HIS A 146 2.89 42.80 -13.03
N GLN A 147 1.68 42.58 -13.55
CA GLN A 147 1.25 41.35 -14.20
C GLN A 147 0.43 41.65 -15.44
N ASN A 148 0.38 40.72 -16.38
CA ASN A 148 -0.45 40.79 -17.57
C ASN A 148 -1.18 39.46 -17.74
N GLN A 149 -2.48 39.47 -17.45
CA GLN A 149 -3.33 38.29 -17.47
C GLN A 149 -3.41 37.68 -18.87
N HIS A 150 -3.44 38.51 -19.92
CA HIS A 150 -3.51 38.05 -21.30
C HIS A 150 -2.24 37.28 -21.69
N GLU A 151 -1.07 37.83 -21.39
CA GLU A 151 0.21 37.15 -21.63
C GLU A 151 0.32 35.85 -20.83
N ALA A 152 -0.09 35.87 -19.55
CA ALA A 152 0.00 34.71 -18.67
C ALA A 152 -0.84 33.54 -19.22
N HIS A 153 -2.10 33.78 -19.57
CA HIS A 153 -2.96 32.75 -20.14
C HIS A 153 -2.43 32.24 -21.48
N PHE A 154 -1.94 33.13 -22.35
CA PHE A 154 -1.40 32.72 -23.65
C PHE A 154 -0.17 31.81 -23.49
N VAL A 155 0.77 32.18 -22.63
CA VAL A 155 2.01 31.40 -22.41
C VAL A 155 1.71 30.04 -21.77
N VAL A 156 0.74 29.97 -20.85
CA VAL A 156 0.33 28.70 -20.23
C VAL A 156 -0.30 27.76 -21.26
N GLU A 157 -1.22 28.26 -22.10
CA GLU A 157 -1.81 27.45 -23.17
C GLU A 157 -0.79 27.05 -24.24
N LEU A 158 0.15 27.93 -24.59
CA LEU A 158 1.25 27.60 -25.49
C LEU A 158 2.19 26.54 -24.90
N CYS A 159 2.49 26.62 -23.60
CA CYS A 159 3.26 25.60 -22.90
C CYS A 159 2.54 24.25 -22.94
N LYS A 160 1.23 24.23 -22.64
CA LYS A 160 0.40 23.03 -22.72
C LYS A 160 0.38 22.45 -24.13
N TYR A 161 0.27 23.30 -25.15
CA TYR A 161 0.36 22.89 -26.55
C TYR A 161 1.69 22.18 -26.86
N PHE A 162 2.83 22.72 -26.39
CA PHE A 162 4.13 22.06 -26.58
C PHE A 162 4.26 20.73 -25.82
N LEU A 163 3.69 20.61 -24.62
CA LEU A 163 3.63 19.32 -23.90
C LEU A 163 2.84 18.28 -24.71
N CYS A 164 1.76 18.68 -25.40
CA CYS A 164 1.03 17.81 -26.32
C CYS A 164 1.84 17.40 -27.56
N GLN A 165 2.89 18.15 -27.95
CA GLN A 165 3.83 17.79 -29.03
C GLN A 165 4.94 16.81 -28.59
N GLU A 166 4.78 16.18 -27.42
CA GLU A 166 5.73 15.24 -26.82
C GLU A 166 7.05 15.87 -26.34
N TYR A 167 7.08 17.17 -26.10
CA TYR A 167 8.20 17.79 -25.37
C TYR A 167 8.13 17.45 -23.88
N LEU A 168 9.26 17.08 -23.29
CA LEU A 168 9.33 16.85 -21.86
C LEU A 168 9.18 18.18 -21.10
N PRO A 169 8.48 18.22 -19.95
CA PRO A 169 8.36 19.43 -19.15
C PRO A 169 9.71 20.10 -18.80
N SER A 170 10.75 19.32 -18.58
CA SER A 170 12.10 19.81 -18.29
C SER A 170 12.78 20.53 -19.46
N GLN A 171 12.31 20.32 -20.70
CA GLN A 171 12.81 20.98 -21.92
C GLN A 171 12.21 22.38 -22.15
N ILE A 172 11.21 22.76 -21.35
CA ILE A 172 10.48 24.02 -21.49
C ILE A 172 10.74 24.89 -20.27
N THR A 173 10.99 26.17 -20.50
CA THR A 173 11.05 27.18 -19.42
C THR A 173 10.26 28.41 -19.79
N ILE A 174 9.45 28.88 -18.84
CA ILE A 174 8.74 30.14 -18.93
C ILE A 174 9.54 31.20 -18.18
N LEU A 175 9.95 32.24 -18.90
CA LEU A 175 10.62 33.41 -18.37
C LEU A 175 9.66 34.59 -18.35
N THR A 176 9.76 35.38 -17.29
CA THR A 176 9.05 36.66 -17.19
C THR A 176 9.95 37.73 -16.59
N THR A 177 9.63 38.99 -16.84
CA THR A 177 10.40 40.15 -16.38
C THR A 177 9.96 40.66 -15.01
N TYR A 178 8.80 40.24 -14.50
CA TYR A 178 8.26 40.72 -13.22
C TYR A 178 7.84 39.59 -12.29
N THR A 179 8.05 39.78 -10.99
CA THR A 179 7.70 38.80 -9.94
C THR A 179 6.19 38.60 -9.81
N GLY A 180 5.39 39.65 -9.99
CA GLY A 180 3.93 39.58 -10.04
C GLY A 180 3.43 38.61 -11.10
N GLN A 181 3.97 38.70 -12.32
CA GLN A 181 3.67 37.76 -13.40
C GLN A 181 4.13 36.33 -13.07
N LEU A 182 5.27 36.15 -12.39
CA LEU A 182 5.72 34.83 -11.94
C LEU A 182 4.68 34.16 -11.02
N PHE A 183 4.12 34.90 -10.06
CA PHE A 183 3.08 34.38 -9.18
C PHE A 183 1.78 34.09 -9.94
N CYS A 184 1.39 34.96 -10.87
CA CYS A 184 0.24 34.74 -11.74
C CYS A 184 0.38 33.45 -12.57
N LEU A 185 1.51 33.25 -13.22
CA LEU A 185 1.82 32.04 -13.99
C LEU A 185 1.76 30.77 -13.12
N ARG A 186 2.37 30.79 -11.93
CA ARG A 186 2.34 29.65 -11.00
C ARG A 186 0.92 29.30 -10.55
N LYS A 187 0.04 30.29 -10.38
CA LYS A 187 -1.37 30.07 -10.03
C LYS A 187 -2.15 29.39 -11.18
N LEU A 188 -1.80 29.70 -12.43
CA LEU A 188 -2.45 29.15 -13.62
C LEU A 188 -1.90 27.77 -14.03
N MET A 189 -0.81 27.30 -13.41
CA MET A 189 -0.11 26.07 -13.78
C MET A 189 -0.21 24.98 -12.68
N PRO A 190 -1.27 24.15 -12.68
CA PRO A 190 -1.42 23.06 -11.72
C PRO A 190 -0.33 21.99 -11.87
N ALA A 191 0.12 21.44 -10.74
CA ALA A 191 1.21 20.47 -10.69
C ALA A 191 0.91 19.16 -11.46
N GLU A 192 -0.36 18.76 -11.56
CA GLU A 192 -0.77 17.54 -12.28
C GLU A 192 -0.38 17.56 -13.78
N THR A 193 -0.39 18.75 -14.41
CA THR A 193 -0.11 18.91 -15.85
C THR A 193 1.28 19.47 -16.11
N PHE A 194 1.75 20.40 -15.27
CA PHE A 194 2.99 21.16 -15.52
C PHE A 194 4.14 20.76 -14.60
N ALA A 195 4.08 19.58 -13.98
CA ALA A 195 5.17 19.06 -13.17
C ALA A 195 6.51 19.15 -13.93
N HIS A 196 7.51 19.77 -13.31
CA HIS A 196 8.87 19.98 -13.85
C HIS A 196 9.05 21.05 -14.93
N VAL A 197 8.00 21.80 -15.32
CA VAL A 197 8.20 23.03 -16.12
C VAL A 197 8.80 24.11 -15.22
N LYS A 198 9.94 24.68 -15.62
CA LYS A 198 10.58 25.78 -14.88
C LYS A 198 9.89 27.11 -15.18
N VAL A 199 9.63 27.90 -14.13
CA VAL A 199 9.10 29.27 -14.24
C VAL A 199 9.94 30.21 -13.38
N HIS A 200 10.64 31.14 -14.02
CA HIS A 200 11.59 32.06 -13.36
C HIS A 200 11.48 33.49 -13.88
N VAL A 201 11.96 34.43 -13.06
CA VAL A 201 12.24 35.79 -13.52
C VAL A 201 13.57 35.79 -14.27
N VAL A 202 13.69 36.57 -15.35
CA VAL A 202 14.91 36.67 -16.19
C VAL A 202 16.18 36.86 -15.35
N ASP A 203 16.15 37.74 -14.34
CA ASP A 203 17.29 38.03 -13.48
C ASP A 203 17.81 36.80 -12.70
N LYS A 204 16.93 35.83 -12.41
CA LYS A 204 17.28 34.60 -11.68
C LYS A 204 17.65 33.43 -12.59
N TYR A 205 17.66 33.63 -13.90
CA TYR A 205 17.90 32.59 -14.91
C TYR A 205 19.23 32.80 -15.68
N GLN A 206 20.11 33.66 -15.17
CA GLN A 206 21.46 33.80 -15.72
C GLN A 206 22.26 32.50 -15.54
N GLY A 207 23.16 32.22 -16.48
CA GLY A 207 23.90 30.96 -16.55
C GLY A 207 23.07 29.73 -16.97
N GLU A 208 21.75 29.76 -16.84
CA GLU A 208 20.88 28.67 -17.27
C GLU A 208 20.47 28.77 -18.76
N GLU A 209 20.12 27.62 -19.34
CA GLU A 209 19.65 27.48 -20.72
C GLU A 209 18.57 26.39 -20.80
N ASN A 210 17.71 26.45 -21.82
CA ASN A 210 16.79 25.36 -22.13
C ASN A 210 16.47 25.24 -23.63
N ASP A 211 15.93 24.10 -24.03
CA ASP A 211 15.56 23.83 -25.43
C ASP A 211 14.52 24.84 -25.94
N ILE A 212 13.44 25.06 -25.16
CA ILE A 212 12.35 25.98 -25.50
C ILE A 212 12.16 27.02 -24.39
N ILE A 213 12.20 28.31 -24.77
CA ILE A 213 11.90 29.43 -23.88
C ILE A 213 10.62 30.14 -24.32
N LEU A 214 9.70 30.30 -23.37
CA LEU A 214 8.52 31.14 -23.52
C LEU A 214 8.71 32.40 -22.69
N LEU A 215 8.76 33.57 -23.31
CA LEU A 215 9.08 34.85 -22.67
C LEU A 215 7.84 35.76 -22.61
N SER A 216 7.44 36.17 -21.41
CA SER A 216 6.40 37.18 -21.16
C SER A 216 7.04 38.51 -20.74
N LEU A 217 6.80 39.56 -21.52
CA LEU A 217 7.36 40.90 -21.31
C LEU A 217 6.54 41.75 -20.33
N VAL A 218 5.26 41.43 -20.14
CA VAL A 218 4.29 42.00 -19.19
C VAL A 218 3.86 43.43 -19.52
N ARG A 219 4.81 44.31 -19.83
CA ARG A 219 4.55 45.75 -19.83
C ARG A 219 3.65 46.17 -20.99
N SER A 220 2.58 46.87 -20.66
CA SER A 220 1.61 47.43 -21.59
C SER A 220 0.75 48.49 -20.88
N ASN A 221 1.12 49.76 -21.02
CA ASN A 221 0.41 50.88 -20.38
C ASN A 221 0.29 52.08 -21.33
N GLN A 222 -0.67 52.97 -21.04
CA GLN A 222 -0.91 54.17 -21.84
C GLN A 222 0.19 55.23 -21.66
N GLU A 223 0.87 55.23 -20.51
CA GLU A 223 1.95 56.16 -20.19
C GLU A 223 3.25 55.90 -20.98
N GLY A 224 3.37 54.75 -21.65
CA GLY A 224 4.57 54.35 -22.39
C GLY A 224 5.77 54.01 -21.51
N LYS A 225 5.55 53.70 -20.23
CA LYS A 225 6.61 53.33 -19.28
C LYS A 225 6.99 51.87 -19.46
N VAL A 226 8.19 51.64 -20.01
CA VAL A 226 8.75 50.31 -20.28
C VAL A 226 9.46 49.67 -19.08
N GLY A 227 9.89 50.47 -18.10
CA GLY A 227 10.54 50.01 -16.87
C GLY A 227 11.74 49.09 -17.13
N PHE A 228 11.71 47.89 -16.55
CA PHE A 228 12.73 46.83 -16.66
C PHE A 228 13.26 46.62 -18.09
N LEU A 229 12.39 46.77 -19.10
CA LEU A 229 12.67 46.48 -20.50
C LEU A 229 13.47 47.57 -21.22
N GLN A 230 13.86 48.65 -20.53
CA GLN A 230 14.75 49.68 -21.07
C GLN A 230 16.23 49.29 -21.01
N ILE A 231 16.59 48.36 -20.12
CA ILE A 231 17.98 48.01 -19.82
C ILE A 231 18.48 46.96 -20.83
N SER A 232 19.44 47.33 -21.68
CA SER A 232 20.05 46.48 -22.71
C SER A 232 20.55 45.13 -22.18
N ASN A 233 21.16 45.15 -21.00
CA ASN A 233 21.75 43.99 -20.35
C ASN A 233 20.72 42.91 -20.02
N ARG A 234 19.54 43.32 -19.55
CA ARG A 234 18.41 42.42 -19.22
C ARG A 234 17.76 41.86 -20.48
N ILE A 235 17.68 42.65 -21.55
CA ILE A 235 17.21 42.20 -22.86
C ILE A 235 18.16 41.12 -23.40
N CYS A 236 19.48 41.34 -23.31
CA CYS A 236 20.47 40.34 -23.72
C CYS A 236 20.25 39.00 -23.03
N VAL A 237 20.10 39.01 -21.69
CA VAL A 237 19.84 37.78 -20.94
C VAL A 237 18.54 37.13 -21.38
N ALA A 238 17.43 37.87 -21.46
CA ALA A 238 16.13 37.31 -21.86
C ALA A 238 16.16 36.62 -23.24
N LEU A 239 16.89 37.19 -24.21
CA LEU A 239 16.95 36.69 -25.59
C LEU A 239 17.98 35.57 -25.81
N SER A 240 18.85 35.29 -24.83
CA SER A 240 20.00 34.38 -24.99
C SER A 240 19.88 33.02 -24.29
N ARG A 241 18.70 32.69 -23.74
CA ARG A 241 18.48 31.46 -22.94
C ARG A 241 18.01 30.25 -23.74
N ALA A 242 17.49 30.48 -24.96
CA ALA A 242 16.86 29.47 -25.78
C ALA A 242 17.85 28.76 -26.70
N LYS A 243 17.91 27.43 -26.65
CA LYS A 243 18.77 26.65 -27.55
C LYS A 243 18.12 26.45 -28.91
N LYS A 244 16.88 25.95 -28.91
CA LYS A 244 16.16 25.51 -30.12
C LYS A 244 15.01 26.45 -30.48
N GLY A 245 14.16 26.82 -29.52
CA GLY A 245 12.93 27.57 -29.76
C GLY A 245 12.73 28.74 -28.81
N MET A 246 12.34 29.90 -29.34
CA MET A 246 12.04 31.09 -28.57
C MET A 246 10.71 31.72 -29.00
N TYR A 247 9.78 31.84 -28.05
CA TYR A 247 8.47 32.47 -28.27
C TYR A 247 8.27 33.59 -27.26
N CYS A 248 8.16 34.82 -27.74
CA CYS A 248 8.02 36.00 -26.90
C CYS A 248 6.63 36.60 -27.08
N ILE A 249 5.98 37.05 -26.00
CA ILE A 249 4.73 37.80 -26.06
C ILE A 249 4.90 39.15 -25.33
N GLY A 250 4.39 40.22 -25.94
CA GLY A 250 4.44 41.56 -25.34
C GLY A 250 3.89 42.68 -26.24
N ASN A 251 3.83 43.89 -25.69
CA ASN A 251 3.44 45.08 -26.42
C ASN A 251 4.60 45.69 -27.21
N MET A 252 4.76 45.25 -28.46
CA MET A 252 5.87 45.65 -29.32
C MET A 252 5.77 47.11 -29.79
N GLN A 253 4.55 47.67 -29.90
CA GLN A 253 4.34 49.08 -30.23
C GLN A 253 4.92 50.00 -29.16
N MET A 254 4.72 49.64 -27.88
CA MET A 254 5.29 50.37 -26.76
C MET A 254 6.81 50.17 -26.68
N LEU A 255 7.28 48.95 -26.87
CA LEU A 255 8.71 48.61 -26.76
C LEU A 255 9.55 49.17 -27.91
N ALA A 256 8.97 49.39 -29.08
CA ALA A 256 9.65 50.03 -30.21
C ALA A 256 10.18 51.44 -29.89
N LYS A 257 9.68 52.10 -28.84
CA LYS A 257 10.21 53.38 -28.35
C LYS A 257 11.62 53.26 -27.76
N VAL A 258 12.04 52.06 -27.35
CA VAL A 258 13.38 51.80 -26.83
C VAL A 258 14.33 51.50 -28.00
N PRO A 259 15.49 52.19 -28.13
CA PRO A 259 16.37 52.06 -29.30
C PRO A 259 16.80 50.63 -29.63
N LEU A 260 17.13 49.82 -28.62
CA LEU A 260 17.54 48.42 -28.83
C LEU A 260 16.37 47.55 -29.32
N TRP A 261 15.20 47.66 -28.67
CA TRP A 261 14.00 46.96 -29.12
C TRP A 261 13.57 47.37 -30.52
N SER A 262 13.71 48.64 -30.90
CA SER A 262 13.44 49.10 -32.26
C SER A 262 14.28 48.35 -33.29
N LYS A 263 15.59 48.15 -33.03
CA LYS A 263 16.48 47.40 -33.91
C LYS A 263 16.11 45.91 -33.98
N ILE A 264 15.83 45.30 -32.83
CA ILE A 264 15.40 43.89 -32.74
C ILE A 264 14.08 43.66 -33.48
N ILE A 265 13.09 44.53 -33.26
CA ILE A 265 11.79 44.50 -33.92
C ILE A 265 11.94 44.67 -35.43
N HIS A 266 12.84 45.55 -35.89
CA HIS A 266 13.14 45.71 -37.31
C HIS A 266 13.66 44.40 -37.93
N THR A 267 14.67 43.77 -37.31
CA THR A 267 15.20 42.47 -37.76
C THR A 267 14.13 41.37 -37.75
N LEU A 268 13.25 41.34 -36.74
CA LEU A 268 12.13 40.39 -36.70
C LEU A 268 11.12 40.63 -37.83
N ARG A 269 10.82 41.90 -38.16
CA ARG A 269 9.90 42.27 -39.25
C ARG A 269 10.45 41.88 -40.62
N GLU A 270 11.73 42.15 -40.88
CA GLU A 270 12.40 41.75 -42.14
C GLU A 270 12.31 40.25 -42.40
N ASN A 271 12.26 39.44 -41.34
CA ASN A 271 12.24 37.97 -41.42
C ASN A 271 10.84 37.36 -41.21
N ASN A 272 9.78 38.17 -41.11
CA ASN A 272 8.41 37.72 -40.83
C ASN A 272 8.29 36.90 -39.51
N GLN A 273 9.09 37.23 -38.50
CA GLN A 273 9.15 36.55 -37.19
C GLN A 273 8.42 37.32 -36.08
N ILE A 274 7.59 38.29 -36.44
CA ILE A 274 6.78 39.10 -35.52
C ILE A 274 5.39 39.33 -36.11
N GLY A 275 4.37 39.31 -35.26
CA GLY A 275 3.00 39.62 -35.65
C GLY A 275 2.03 39.39 -34.52
N GLN A 276 0.75 39.71 -34.75
CA GLN A 276 -0.31 39.52 -33.75
C GLN A 276 -0.70 38.06 -33.53
N THR A 277 -0.24 37.17 -34.41
CA THR A 277 -0.67 35.78 -34.42
C THR A 277 0.48 34.81 -34.67
N LEU A 278 0.52 33.73 -33.88
CA LEU A 278 1.43 32.61 -34.07
C LEU A 278 0.75 31.53 -34.93
N ARG A 279 1.47 30.96 -35.90
CA ARG A 279 0.98 29.86 -36.73
C ARG A 279 1.40 28.51 -36.13
N LEU A 280 0.41 27.77 -35.63
CA LEU A 280 0.54 26.39 -35.16
C LEU A 280 0.31 25.45 -36.33
N CYS A 281 1.14 24.43 -36.49
CA CYS A 281 1.08 23.45 -37.59
C CYS A 281 0.76 22.06 -37.02
N CYS A 282 -0.20 21.36 -37.62
CA CYS A 282 -0.49 20.00 -37.20
C CYS A 282 0.56 19.02 -37.75
N GLN A 283 1.16 18.19 -36.88
CA GLN A 283 2.13 17.17 -37.32
C GLN A 283 1.48 16.07 -38.17
N ASN A 284 0.22 15.73 -37.90
CA ASN A 284 -0.50 14.69 -38.63
C ASN A 284 -1.14 15.22 -39.93
N HIS A 285 -1.41 16.54 -40.00
CA HIS A 285 -2.00 17.20 -41.17
C HIS A 285 -1.13 18.40 -41.59
N PRO A 286 -0.08 18.17 -42.41
CA PRO A 286 0.90 19.21 -42.76
C PRO A 286 0.30 20.43 -43.45
N ASN A 287 -0.84 20.26 -44.14
CA ASN A 287 -1.55 21.34 -44.85
C ASN A 287 -2.48 22.16 -43.93
N THR A 288 -2.67 21.75 -42.67
CA THR A 288 -3.56 22.41 -41.73
C THR A 288 -2.76 23.22 -40.72
N TYR A 289 -3.00 24.53 -40.70
CA TYR A 289 -2.42 25.45 -39.72
C TYR A 289 -3.52 26.20 -38.97
N THR A 290 -3.27 26.48 -37.69
CA THR A 290 -4.15 27.29 -36.85
C THR A 290 -3.41 28.54 -36.42
N VAL A 291 -4.09 29.67 -36.54
CA VAL A 291 -3.53 30.98 -36.22
C VAL A 291 -4.03 31.37 -34.83
N VAL A 292 -3.12 31.56 -33.86
CA VAL A 292 -3.46 31.85 -32.45
C VAL A 292 -2.93 33.23 -32.03
N SER A 293 -3.79 34.01 -31.39
CA SER A 293 -3.47 35.35 -30.83
C SER A 293 -3.84 35.47 -29.35
N LYS A 294 -4.87 34.74 -28.90
CA LYS A 294 -5.37 34.73 -27.52
C LYS A 294 -5.41 33.30 -26.99
N ALA A 295 -5.45 33.16 -25.66
CA ALA A 295 -5.58 31.85 -25.02
C ALA A 295 -6.82 31.06 -25.48
N SER A 296 -7.94 31.73 -25.76
CA SER A 296 -9.15 31.11 -26.30
C SER A 296 -8.95 30.46 -27.68
N ASP A 297 -7.98 30.93 -28.47
CA ASP A 297 -7.72 30.39 -29.80
C ASP A 297 -7.19 28.95 -29.75
N PHE A 298 -6.55 28.55 -28.63
CA PHE A 298 -6.08 27.19 -28.41
C PHE A 298 -7.21 26.16 -28.29
N GLN A 299 -8.47 26.59 -28.12
CA GLN A 299 -9.65 25.71 -28.20
C GLN A 299 -9.81 25.09 -29.61
N ARG A 300 -9.23 25.70 -30.65
CA ARG A 300 -9.18 25.15 -32.02
C ARG A 300 -8.10 24.07 -32.19
N VAL A 301 -7.21 23.91 -31.21
CA VAL A 301 -6.14 22.90 -31.16
C VAL A 301 -6.13 22.20 -29.79
N PRO A 302 -7.27 21.65 -29.33
CA PRO A 302 -7.49 21.29 -27.93
C PRO A 302 -6.53 20.20 -27.41
N GLU A 303 -6.00 19.36 -28.31
CA GLU A 303 -5.13 18.23 -28.00
C GLU A 303 -3.75 18.32 -28.69
N GLY A 304 -3.33 19.53 -29.07
CA GLY A 304 -2.06 19.75 -29.76
C GLY A 304 -2.09 19.46 -31.27
N GLY A 305 -3.08 18.74 -31.79
CA GLY A 305 -3.33 18.65 -33.23
C GLY A 305 -4.40 19.63 -33.69
N CYS A 306 -4.81 19.53 -34.95
CA CYS A 306 -5.85 20.39 -35.52
C CYS A 306 -7.26 19.96 -35.09
N ASN A 307 -8.26 20.78 -35.41
CA ASN A 307 -9.67 20.50 -35.13
C ASN A 307 -10.31 19.41 -36.04
N LEU A 308 -9.51 18.73 -36.86
CA LEU A 308 -10.00 17.60 -37.66
C LEU A 308 -10.14 16.38 -36.74
N PRO A 309 -11.15 15.52 -36.96
CA PRO A 309 -11.24 14.27 -36.22
C PRO A 309 -10.01 13.40 -36.50
N CYS A 310 -9.57 12.63 -35.51
CA CYS A 310 -8.48 11.70 -35.72
C CYS A 310 -8.94 10.54 -36.62
N GLU A 311 -8.27 10.35 -37.76
CA GLU A 311 -8.62 9.31 -38.75
C GLU A 311 -8.10 7.91 -38.39
N PHE A 312 -7.39 7.79 -37.26
CA PHE A 312 -6.79 6.52 -36.84
C PHE A 312 -7.88 5.48 -36.49
N ARG A 313 -7.74 4.28 -37.06
CA ARG A 313 -8.63 3.15 -36.83
C ARG A 313 -8.06 2.25 -35.74
N LEU A 314 -8.79 2.14 -34.63
CA LEU A 314 -8.43 1.29 -33.51
C LEU A 314 -8.58 -0.20 -33.89
N ASP A 315 -7.95 -1.08 -33.12
CA ASP A 315 -8.03 -2.55 -33.30
C ASP A 315 -9.47 -3.07 -33.28
N CYS A 316 -10.37 -2.39 -32.58
CA CYS A 316 -11.79 -2.72 -32.56
C CYS A 316 -12.57 -2.29 -33.82
N GLY A 317 -11.88 -1.76 -34.84
CA GLY A 317 -12.45 -1.31 -36.12
C GLY A 317 -13.11 0.08 -36.07
N HIS A 318 -13.21 0.70 -34.90
CA HIS A 318 -13.74 2.05 -34.71
C HIS A 318 -12.69 3.12 -34.98
N VAL A 319 -13.10 4.22 -35.62
CA VAL A 319 -12.29 5.43 -35.74
C VAL A 319 -12.28 6.18 -34.40
N CYS A 320 -11.11 6.70 -34.01
CA CYS A 320 -10.91 7.53 -32.82
C CYS A 320 -11.93 8.68 -32.77
N THR A 321 -12.46 8.97 -31.58
CA THR A 321 -13.45 10.07 -31.37
C THR A 321 -12.82 11.40 -30.98
N ARG A 322 -11.51 11.41 -30.73
CA ARG A 322 -10.80 12.62 -30.32
C ARG A 322 -10.50 13.50 -31.54
N ALA A 323 -10.28 14.79 -31.27
CA ALA A 323 -9.64 15.66 -32.25
C ALA A 323 -8.24 15.13 -32.56
N CYS A 324 -7.67 15.54 -33.69
CA CYS A 324 -6.32 15.18 -34.06
C CYS A 324 -5.35 15.49 -32.90
N HIS A 325 -4.53 14.52 -32.53
CA HIS A 325 -3.55 14.65 -31.47
C HIS A 325 -2.22 14.02 -31.88
N PRO A 326 -1.06 14.64 -31.57
CA PRO A 326 0.26 14.08 -31.90
C PRO A 326 0.78 13.12 -30.83
N TYR A 327 0.31 13.24 -29.57
CA TYR A 327 0.67 12.31 -28.52
C TYR A 327 -0.07 10.97 -28.71
N ASP A 328 0.63 9.85 -28.55
CA ASP A 328 0.11 8.48 -28.80
C ASP A 328 -0.34 8.22 -30.26
N PRO A 329 0.56 8.30 -31.25
CA PRO A 329 0.22 8.09 -32.66
C PRO A 329 -0.36 6.70 -32.95
N LEU A 330 -0.01 5.70 -32.13
CA LEU A 330 -0.49 4.32 -32.27
C LEU A 330 -1.73 4.00 -31.42
N HIS A 331 -2.29 4.99 -30.70
CA HIS A 331 -3.49 4.85 -29.86
C HIS A 331 -3.44 3.67 -28.88
N LYS A 332 -2.25 3.32 -28.35
CA LYS A 332 -2.10 2.18 -27.41
C LYS A 332 -2.75 2.45 -26.06
N LYS A 333 -2.86 3.73 -25.68
CA LYS A 333 -3.46 4.15 -24.41
C LYS A 333 -4.93 4.52 -24.56
N PHE A 334 -5.39 4.81 -25.78
CA PHE A 334 -6.76 5.24 -26.02
C PHE A 334 -7.75 4.08 -25.97
N GLN A 335 -8.82 4.24 -25.19
CA GLN A 335 -9.89 3.25 -25.04
C GLN A 335 -11.14 3.68 -25.81
N CYS A 336 -11.69 2.78 -26.64
CA CYS A 336 -12.82 3.10 -27.50
C CYS A 336 -14.14 3.21 -26.71
N MET A 337 -14.72 4.43 -26.70
CA MET A 337 -16.01 4.73 -26.06
C MET A 337 -17.23 4.57 -26.98
N LYS A 338 -17.05 4.22 -28.27
CA LYS A 338 -18.17 3.99 -29.19
C LYS A 338 -18.98 2.75 -28.78
N PRO A 339 -20.30 2.72 -29.08
CA PRO A 339 -21.12 1.53 -28.85
C PRO A 339 -20.54 0.33 -29.60
N CYS A 340 -20.48 -0.82 -28.95
CA CYS A 340 -19.92 -2.03 -29.52
C CYS A 340 -20.80 -2.55 -30.67
N GLN A 341 -20.23 -2.70 -31.87
CA GLN A 341 -20.95 -3.21 -33.05
C GLN A 341 -20.96 -4.74 -33.16
N LYS A 342 -20.41 -5.46 -32.16
CA LYS A 342 -20.39 -6.92 -32.17
C LYS A 342 -21.81 -7.46 -31.99
N VAL A 343 -22.19 -8.41 -32.87
CA VAL A 343 -23.42 -9.19 -32.75
C VAL A 343 -23.19 -10.32 -31.75
N ILE A 344 -24.03 -10.41 -30.73
CA ILE A 344 -23.81 -11.29 -29.57
C ILE A 344 -24.78 -12.48 -29.51
N CYS A 345 -25.74 -12.59 -30.43
CA CYS A 345 -26.68 -13.72 -30.48
C CYS A 345 -27.15 -14.03 -31.91
N LYS A 346 -27.81 -15.19 -32.08
CA LYS A 346 -28.33 -15.68 -33.38
C LYS A 346 -29.40 -14.76 -33.99
N ASP A 347 -30.21 -14.11 -33.15
CA ASP A 347 -31.24 -13.14 -33.57
C ASP A 347 -30.69 -11.75 -33.97
N ARG A 348 -29.37 -11.64 -34.20
CA ARG A 348 -28.67 -10.43 -34.65
C ARG A 348 -28.75 -9.22 -33.70
N HIS A 349 -28.94 -9.42 -32.40
CA HIS A 349 -28.87 -8.32 -31.44
C HIS A 349 -27.42 -7.82 -31.23
N ARG A 350 -27.28 -6.49 -31.18
CA ARG A 350 -26.00 -5.79 -30.99
C ARG A 350 -25.71 -5.60 -29.50
N CYS A 351 -24.42 -5.61 -29.14
CA CYS A 351 -23.99 -5.38 -27.77
C CYS A 351 -24.38 -3.97 -27.27
N PRO A 352 -25.00 -3.84 -26.07
CA PRO A 352 -25.38 -2.55 -25.50
C PRO A 352 -24.22 -1.81 -24.81
N LEU A 353 -23.06 -2.47 -24.64
CA LEU A 353 -21.89 -1.91 -23.96
C LEU A 353 -21.01 -1.08 -24.91
N VAL A 354 -20.13 -0.28 -24.33
CA VAL A 354 -19.08 0.43 -25.07
C VAL A 354 -17.94 -0.50 -25.46
N CYS A 355 -17.27 -0.21 -26.58
CA CYS A 355 -16.40 -1.16 -27.25
C CYS A 355 -15.16 -1.59 -26.46
N PHE A 356 -14.68 -0.78 -25.51
CA PHE A 356 -13.55 -1.17 -24.65
C PHE A 356 -13.92 -2.25 -23.61
N GLN A 357 -15.21 -2.43 -23.31
CA GLN A 357 -15.70 -3.41 -22.35
C GLN A 357 -15.93 -4.76 -23.02
N GLU A 358 -15.69 -5.85 -22.29
CA GLU A 358 -15.96 -7.20 -22.77
C GLU A 358 -17.46 -7.45 -22.95
N CYS A 359 -17.86 -7.97 -24.12
CA CYS A 359 -19.26 -8.23 -24.45
C CYS A 359 -19.88 -9.30 -23.55
N GLN A 360 -21.05 -8.99 -22.99
CA GLN A 360 -21.86 -9.90 -22.18
C GLN A 360 -22.99 -10.55 -23.00
N PRO A 361 -23.66 -11.62 -22.49
CA PRO A 361 -24.78 -12.27 -23.16
C PRO A 361 -25.99 -11.34 -23.45
N CYS A 362 -26.80 -11.67 -24.46
CA CYS A 362 -27.87 -10.80 -24.96
C CYS A 362 -29.08 -10.64 -24.03
N GLN A 363 -29.28 -9.42 -23.52
CA GLN A 363 -30.38 -9.06 -22.62
C GLN A 363 -31.63 -8.46 -23.31
N VAL A 364 -31.65 -8.37 -24.65
CA VAL A 364 -32.77 -7.77 -25.40
C VAL A 364 -34.02 -8.62 -25.21
N LYS A 365 -35.10 -8.02 -24.71
CA LYS A 365 -36.36 -8.72 -24.47
C LYS A 365 -37.14 -8.90 -25.78
N VAL A 366 -37.48 -10.13 -26.13
CA VAL A 366 -38.30 -10.49 -27.29
C VAL A 366 -39.63 -11.10 -26.81
N PRO A 367 -40.76 -10.87 -27.51
CA PRO A 367 -42.03 -11.47 -27.14
C PRO A 367 -41.92 -12.99 -27.33
N LYS A 368 -42.08 -13.73 -26.24
CA LYS A 368 -42.18 -15.20 -26.25
C LYS A 368 -43.46 -15.59 -25.51
N VAL A 369 -44.20 -16.54 -26.06
CA VAL A 369 -45.37 -17.12 -25.38
C VAL A 369 -44.86 -18.16 -24.39
N ILE A 370 -45.11 -17.93 -23.09
CA ILE A 370 -44.61 -18.81 -22.05
C ILE A 370 -45.47 -20.07 -22.01
N LEU A 371 -44.89 -21.21 -22.40
CA LEU A 371 -45.55 -22.52 -22.55
C LEU A 371 -46.37 -22.97 -21.32
N ARG A 372 -46.02 -22.51 -20.11
CA ARG A 372 -46.65 -22.94 -18.85
C ARG A 372 -47.96 -22.22 -18.49
N CYS A 373 -48.17 -21.00 -18.98
CA CYS A 373 -49.33 -20.19 -18.58
C CYS A 373 -50.02 -19.46 -19.75
N GLY A 374 -49.52 -19.59 -20.97
CA GLY A 374 -50.15 -19.03 -22.19
C GLY A 374 -50.04 -17.50 -22.33
N HIS A 375 -49.49 -16.80 -21.34
CA HIS A 375 -49.27 -15.35 -21.40
C HIS A 375 -48.07 -15.00 -22.31
N GLU A 376 -48.27 -13.99 -23.16
CA GLU A 376 -47.23 -13.40 -24.01
C GLU A 376 -46.42 -12.37 -23.21
N GLN A 377 -45.11 -12.58 -23.08
CA GLN A 377 -44.25 -11.68 -22.31
C GLN A 377 -42.89 -11.45 -22.95
N MET A 378 -42.28 -10.34 -22.55
CA MET A 378 -40.99 -9.87 -23.07
C MET A 378 -39.83 -10.54 -22.33
N VAL A 379 -39.20 -11.54 -22.95
CA VAL A 379 -38.15 -12.42 -22.38
C VAL A 379 -36.78 -12.10 -22.98
N PRO A 380 -35.67 -12.01 -22.20
CA PRO A 380 -34.33 -11.81 -22.75
C PRO A 380 -33.94 -12.88 -23.78
N CYS A 381 -33.43 -12.44 -24.94
CA CYS A 381 -33.12 -13.27 -26.10
C CYS A 381 -32.18 -14.44 -25.78
N SER A 382 -31.19 -14.26 -24.89
CA SER A 382 -30.26 -15.33 -24.49
C SER A 382 -30.87 -16.42 -23.61
N LEU A 383 -32.09 -16.22 -23.08
CA LEU A 383 -32.78 -17.16 -22.20
C LEU A 383 -33.73 -18.07 -23.01
N PRO A 384 -33.67 -19.40 -22.81
CA PRO A 384 -34.63 -20.34 -23.38
C PRO A 384 -36.07 -20.08 -22.91
N GLU A 385 -37.05 -20.38 -23.74
CA GLU A 385 -38.50 -20.21 -23.46
C GLU A 385 -39.02 -21.06 -22.29
N SER A 386 -38.28 -22.10 -21.90
CA SER A 386 -38.56 -22.95 -20.75
C SER A 386 -38.22 -22.31 -19.40
N ASP A 387 -37.33 -21.30 -19.39
CA ASP A 387 -36.66 -20.83 -18.18
C ASP A 387 -37.20 -19.49 -17.67
N PHE A 388 -38.13 -18.86 -18.40
CA PHE A 388 -38.69 -17.56 -18.05
C PHE A 388 -40.07 -17.67 -17.41
N CYS A 389 -40.22 -17.09 -16.22
CA CYS A 389 -41.46 -17.12 -15.43
C CYS A 389 -42.32 -15.86 -15.67
N CYS A 390 -43.61 -16.05 -15.97
CA CYS A 390 -44.56 -14.98 -16.24
C CYS A 390 -44.71 -14.00 -15.06
N GLN A 391 -44.71 -12.69 -15.37
CA GLN A 391 -44.70 -11.50 -14.48
C GLN A 391 -46.10 -10.88 -14.16
N GLU A 392 -47.22 -11.42 -14.67
CA GLU A 392 -48.58 -10.92 -14.36
C GLU A 392 -49.03 -11.25 -12.92
N PRO A 393 -49.76 -10.41 -12.16
CA PRO A 393 -50.09 -10.67 -10.76
C PRO A 393 -50.97 -11.93 -10.56
N CYS A 394 -50.59 -12.84 -9.65
CA CYS A 394 -51.37 -14.05 -9.32
C CYS A 394 -52.67 -13.67 -8.59
N SER A 395 -53.84 -14.03 -9.16
CA SER A 395 -55.17 -13.73 -8.60
C SER A 395 -55.58 -14.59 -7.39
N LYS A 396 -54.67 -15.40 -6.81
CA LYS A 396 -54.96 -16.36 -5.73
C LYS A 396 -54.69 -15.76 -4.35
N VAL A 397 -55.52 -16.13 -3.36
CA VAL A 397 -55.38 -15.72 -1.94
C VAL A 397 -54.72 -16.84 -1.15
N LEU A 398 -53.72 -16.51 -0.31
CA LEU A 398 -52.96 -17.47 0.49
C LEU A 398 -53.69 -17.83 1.80
N LYS A 399 -53.34 -18.98 2.40
CA LYS A 399 -53.99 -19.52 3.63
C LYS A 399 -53.93 -18.59 4.85
N CYS A 400 -52.96 -17.68 4.90
CA CYS A 400 -52.80 -16.66 5.95
C CYS A 400 -53.71 -15.43 5.78
N GLY A 401 -54.57 -15.40 4.75
CA GLY A 401 -55.50 -14.29 4.48
C GLY A 401 -54.98 -13.19 3.56
N HIS A 402 -53.68 -13.20 3.20
CA HIS A 402 -53.07 -12.21 2.31
C HIS A 402 -53.13 -12.63 0.82
N ARG A 403 -53.17 -11.64 -0.08
CA ARG A 403 -53.15 -11.86 -1.55
C ARG A 403 -51.76 -12.29 -2.02
N CYS A 404 -51.68 -13.20 -2.99
CA CYS A 404 -50.41 -13.65 -3.54
C CYS A 404 -49.63 -12.47 -4.15
N SER A 405 -48.38 -12.29 -3.73
CA SER A 405 -47.50 -11.24 -4.24
C SER A 405 -46.63 -11.67 -5.43
N HIS A 406 -46.76 -12.92 -5.88
CA HIS A 406 -45.96 -13.48 -6.97
C HIS A 406 -46.68 -13.41 -8.31
N PRO A 407 -45.93 -13.41 -9.40
CA PRO A 407 -46.52 -13.38 -10.70
C PRO A 407 -46.89 -14.79 -11.24
N CYS A 408 -47.77 -14.85 -12.24
CA CYS A 408 -48.57 -15.99 -12.67
C CYS A 408 -47.75 -17.20 -13.14
N GLY A 409 -46.51 -17.00 -13.59
CA GLY A 409 -45.68 -18.09 -14.11
C GLY A 409 -44.93 -18.86 -13.03
N GLU A 410 -44.95 -18.37 -11.79
CA GLU A 410 -44.39 -19.07 -10.64
C GLU A 410 -45.50 -19.79 -9.87
N SER A 411 -45.17 -20.95 -9.30
CA SER A 411 -46.11 -21.65 -8.41
C SER A 411 -46.43 -20.71 -7.24
N CYS A 412 -47.69 -20.24 -7.11
CA CYS A 412 -48.04 -19.26 -6.08
C CYS A 412 -47.56 -19.78 -4.71
N VAL A 413 -46.67 -19.02 -4.08
CA VAL A 413 -45.90 -19.49 -2.92
C VAL A 413 -46.85 -19.66 -1.75
N ARG A 414 -46.79 -20.80 -1.05
CA ARG A 414 -47.62 -21.08 0.13
C ARG A 414 -47.44 -20.05 1.27
N LEU A 415 -46.43 -19.19 1.19
CA LEU A 415 -45.86 -18.40 2.28
C LEU A 415 -45.94 -16.89 1.97
N CYS A 416 -46.37 -16.09 2.94
CA CYS A 416 -46.69 -14.67 2.79
C CYS A 416 -45.48 -13.72 2.89
N SER A 417 -45.52 -12.58 2.19
CA SER A 417 -44.42 -11.60 2.16
C SER A 417 -44.57 -10.42 3.15
N GLU A 418 -45.68 -10.32 3.91
CA GLU A 418 -45.90 -9.21 4.86
C GLU A 418 -44.97 -9.27 6.07
N MET A 419 -44.55 -8.12 6.60
CA MET A 419 -43.62 -8.06 7.73
C MET A 419 -44.37 -8.18 9.07
N VAL A 420 -44.01 -9.19 9.87
CA VAL A 420 -44.53 -9.45 11.22
C VAL A 420 -43.40 -9.51 12.24
N THR A 421 -43.64 -8.99 13.44
CA THR A 421 -42.64 -8.98 14.52
C THR A 421 -42.67 -10.31 15.27
N VAL A 422 -41.55 -11.04 15.27
CA VAL A 422 -41.39 -12.31 15.99
C VAL A 422 -40.29 -12.21 17.05
N LYS A 423 -40.48 -12.95 18.16
CA LYS A 423 -39.49 -13.09 19.23
C LYS A 423 -38.67 -14.37 18.97
N LEU A 424 -37.37 -14.21 18.71
CA LEU A 424 -36.45 -15.31 18.36
C LEU A 424 -35.98 -16.07 19.60
N LYS A 425 -35.50 -17.31 19.43
CA LYS A 425 -34.95 -18.16 20.52
C LYS A 425 -33.79 -17.51 21.30
N CYS A 426 -33.04 -16.62 20.65
CA CYS A 426 -31.97 -15.83 21.27
C CYS A 426 -32.48 -14.66 22.15
N GLY A 427 -33.81 -14.51 22.35
CA GLY A 427 -34.41 -13.49 23.22
C GLY A 427 -34.68 -12.13 22.56
N HIS A 428 -34.24 -11.91 21.33
CA HIS A 428 -34.42 -10.66 20.57
C HIS A 428 -35.72 -10.66 19.74
N SER A 429 -36.34 -9.47 19.60
CA SER A 429 -37.48 -9.25 18.71
C SER A 429 -37.03 -8.69 17.36
N GLN A 430 -37.48 -9.28 16.26
CA GLN A 430 -37.13 -8.85 14.89
C GLN A 430 -38.34 -8.93 13.96
N GLN A 431 -38.41 -8.03 12.98
CA GLN A 431 -39.41 -8.09 11.90
C GLN A 431 -38.96 -9.10 10.82
N VAL A 432 -39.82 -10.06 10.51
CA VAL A 432 -39.60 -11.12 9.51
C VAL A 432 -40.83 -11.23 8.60
N LYS A 433 -40.67 -11.81 7.41
CA LYS A 433 -41.81 -12.04 6.51
C LYS A 433 -42.77 -13.10 7.10
N CYS A 434 -44.07 -12.92 6.92
CA CYS A 434 -45.16 -13.72 7.49
C CYS A 434 -45.11 -15.19 7.07
N GLY A 435 -44.57 -15.46 5.88
CA GLY A 435 -44.28 -16.79 5.38
C GLY A 435 -43.19 -17.51 6.18
N ASN A 436 -42.25 -16.76 6.75
CA ASN A 436 -41.19 -17.32 7.59
C ASN A 436 -41.67 -17.56 9.04
N VAL A 437 -42.96 -17.30 9.34
CA VAL A 437 -43.58 -17.66 10.63
C VAL A 437 -43.94 -19.15 10.67
N GLU A 438 -44.19 -19.79 9.52
CA GLU A 438 -44.34 -21.26 9.46
C GLU A 438 -42.99 -21.97 9.68
N ASP A 439 -41.86 -21.34 9.33
CA ASP A 439 -40.50 -21.87 9.59
C ASP A 439 -40.18 -21.98 11.11
N LEU A 440 -40.83 -21.17 11.95
CA LEU A 440 -40.76 -21.26 13.42
C LEU A 440 -41.49 -22.50 13.98
N LYS A 441 -42.44 -23.09 13.24
CA LYS A 441 -43.11 -24.36 13.60
C LYS A 441 -42.28 -25.59 13.21
N TYR A 442 -41.33 -25.45 12.27
CA TYR A 442 -40.50 -26.54 11.74
C TYR A 442 -39.00 -26.44 12.11
N ASP A 443 -38.64 -25.63 13.12
CA ASP A 443 -37.26 -25.48 13.61
C ASP A 443 -36.21 -24.99 12.57
N LEU A 444 -36.64 -24.25 11.54
CA LEU A 444 -35.72 -23.63 10.59
C LEU A 444 -35.18 -22.28 11.12
N PRO A 445 -33.86 -22.04 11.09
CA PRO A 445 -33.25 -20.94 11.83
C PRO A 445 -33.42 -19.59 11.13
N VAL A 446 -34.30 -18.75 11.67
CA VAL A 446 -34.34 -17.33 11.31
C VAL A 446 -33.11 -16.63 11.92
N LYS A 447 -32.27 -16.06 11.07
CA LYS A 447 -31.02 -15.40 11.47
C LYS A 447 -31.29 -14.07 12.19
N CYS A 448 -30.90 -13.98 13.47
CA CYS A 448 -31.00 -12.74 14.24
C CYS A 448 -29.98 -11.68 13.76
N THR A 449 -30.46 -10.50 13.36
CA THR A 449 -29.63 -9.39 12.87
C THR A 449 -29.28 -8.34 13.92
N THR A 450 -29.79 -8.47 15.15
CA THR A 450 -29.47 -7.57 16.27
C THR A 450 -27.97 -7.48 16.49
N LYS A 451 -27.44 -6.26 16.64
CA LYS A 451 -25.99 -6.01 16.84
C LYS A 451 -25.50 -6.63 18.15
N CYS A 452 -24.30 -7.19 18.12
CA CYS A 452 -23.65 -7.74 19.31
C CYS A 452 -23.23 -6.62 20.28
N GLY A 453 -23.56 -6.76 21.57
CA GLY A 453 -23.22 -5.78 22.60
C GLY A 453 -21.86 -5.97 23.28
N ALA A 454 -21.13 -7.04 22.93
CA ALA A 454 -19.88 -7.41 23.59
C ALA A 454 -18.73 -6.44 23.26
N ILE A 455 -17.87 -6.21 24.25
CA ILE A 455 -16.60 -5.49 24.11
C ILE A 455 -15.51 -6.55 23.92
N LEU A 456 -14.77 -6.46 22.82
CA LEU A 456 -13.64 -7.34 22.50
C LEU A 456 -12.44 -7.05 23.42
N ASP A 457 -11.47 -7.96 23.52
CA ASP A 457 -10.26 -7.77 24.33
C ASP A 457 -9.45 -6.52 23.93
N CYS A 458 -9.61 -6.07 22.69
CA CYS A 458 -9.03 -4.83 22.21
C CYS A 458 -9.75 -3.54 22.67
N GLY A 459 -10.80 -3.64 23.49
CA GLY A 459 -11.59 -2.54 24.03
C GLY A 459 -12.68 -2.00 23.08
N HIS A 460 -12.84 -2.57 21.88
CA HIS A 460 -13.83 -2.13 20.89
C HIS A 460 -15.10 -2.98 20.92
N ARG A 461 -16.23 -2.41 20.49
CA ARG A 461 -17.50 -3.15 20.35
C ARG A 461 -17.43 -4.14 19.18
N CYS A 462 -17.99 -5.34 19.37
CA CYS A 462 -18.06 -6.35 18.32
C CYS A 462 -18.90 -5.84 17.13
N PRO A 463 -18.39 -5.91 15.88
CA PRO A 463 -19.12 -5.44 14.71
C PRO A 463 -20.24 -6.41 14.25
N GLY A 464 -20.23 -7.65 14.76
CA GLY A 464 -21.14 -8.70 14.37
C GLY A 464 -22.59 -8.50 14.85
N SER A 465 -23.48 -9.35 14.34
CA SER A 465 -24.83 -9.58 14.85
C SER A 465 -24.88 -10.83 15.74
N CYS A 466 -25.97 -10.98 16.50
CA CYS A 466 -26.27 -12.14 17.34
C CYS A 466 -26.15 -13.46 16.56
N HIS A 467 -26.57 -13.52 15.30
CA HIS A 467 -26.39 -14.71 14.47
C HIS A 467 -24.94 -14.96 14.06
N SER A 468 -24.24 -13.95 13.55
CA SER A 468 -22.81 -14.10 13.17
C SER A 468 -21.91 -14.38 14.38
N CYS A 469 -22.33 -13.94 15.57
CA CYS A 469 -21.60 -14.20 16.79
C CYS A 469 -22.00 -15.53 17.48
N PHE A 470 -22.87 -16.33 16.84
CA PHE A 470 -23.44 -17.56 17.39
C PHE A 470 -23.92 -17.38 18.84
N GLU A 471 -24.68 -16.31 19.08
CA GLU A 471 -25.24 -15.95 20.40
C GLU A 471 -24.19 -15.63 21.48
N GLY A 472 -23.01 -15.16 21.05
CA GLY A 472 -21.91 -14.73 21.93
C GLY A 472 -20.80 -15.77 22.11
N ARG A 473 -20.85 -16.89 21.36
CA ARG A 473 -19.83 -17.95 21.40
C ARG A 473 -18.59 -17.63 20.58
N PHE A 474 -18.76 -16.94 19.45
CA PHE A 474 -17.67 -16.51 18.60
C PHE A 474 -17.84 -15.03 18.31
N HIS A 475 -16.88 -14.18 18.63
CA HIS A 475 -17.02 -12.77 18.29
C HIS A 475 -16.44 -12.48 16.90
N GLU A 476 -17.12 -11.61 16.13
CA GLU A 476 -16.55 -11.11 14.88
C GLU A 476 -15.35 -10.20 15.17
N ARG A 477 -14.33 -10.32 14.33
CA ARG A 477 -13.08 -9.59 14.50
C ARG A 477 -13.29 -8.08 14.49
N CYS A 478 -12.47 -7.36 15.25
CA CYS A 478 -12.52 -5.91 15.26
C CYS A 478 -12.22 -5.34 13.86
N GLN A 479 -13.04 -4.40 13.38
CA GLN A 479 -12.83 -3.67 12.14
C GLN A 479 -12.30 -2.24 12.35
N GLN A 480 -12.02 -1.85 13.60
CA GLN A 480 -11.46 -0.54 13.91
C GLN A 480 -9.96 -0.51 13.59
N PRO A 481 -9.42 0.61 13.06
CA PRO A 481 -8.02 0.70 12.65
C PRO A 481 -7.05 0.64 13.84
N CYS A 482 -6.01 -0.22 13.77
CA CYS A 482 -4.91 -0.26 14.76
C CYS A 482 -4.13 1.07 14.68
N LYS A 483 -4.42 2.03 15.56
CA LYS A 483 -3.66 3.31 15.64
C LYS A 483 -2.26 3.16 16.28
N ARG A 484 -1.83 1.94 16.61
CA ARG A 484 -0.53 1.67 17.25
C ARG A 484 0.63 1.87 16.27
N LEU A 485 1.77 2.32 16.79
CA LEU A 485 3.01 2.44 16.04
C LEU A 485 3.78 1.12 16.08
N LEU A 486 4.17 0.62 14.90
CA LEU A 486 5.02 -0.57 14.75
C LEU A 486 6.48 -0.24 15.07
N ILE A 487 7.33 -1.25 15.25
CA ILE A 487 8.80 -1.10 15.45
C ILE A 487 9.48 -0.28 14.34
N CYS A 488 8.94 -0.31 13.12
CA CYS A 488 9.42 0.49 11.99
C CYS A 488 8.95 1.97 12.01
N SER A 489 8.29 2.39 13.09
CA SER A 489 7.69 3.72 13.28
C SER A 489 6.57 4.08 12.29
N HIS A 490 5.98 3.08 11.61
CA HIS A 490 4.76 3.26 10.83
C HIS A 490 3.52 3.00 11.69
N LYS A 491 2.47 3.80 11.48
CA LYS A 491 1.13 3.51 12.03
C LYS A 491 0.60 2.26 11.34
N CYS A 492 0.11 1.30 12.12
CA CYS A 492 -0.56 0.13 11.56
C CYS A 492 -1.81 0.56 10.77
N GLN A 493 -2.06 -0.10 9.64
CA GLN A 493 -3.24 0.15 8.80
C GLN A 493 -4.23 -1.01 8.85
N GLU A 494 -3.88 -2.08 9.57
CA GLU A 494 -4.71 -3.26 9.72
C GLU A 494 -5.75 -3.07 10.83
N PRO A 495 -6.85 -3.85 10.79
CA PRO A 495 -7.81 -3.87 11.88
C PRO A 495 -7.14 -4.29 13.19
N CYS A 496 -7.70 -3.83 14.32
CA CYS A 496 -7.13 -4.07 15.63
C CYS A 496 -7.11 -5.57 15.99
N ILE A 497 -5.94 -6.19 15.77
CA ILE A 497 -5.56 -7.50 16.30
C ILE A 497 -4.61 -7.27 17.47
N GLY A 498 -4.72 -8.05 18.56
CA GLY A 498 -3.96 -7.83 19.80
C GLY A 498 -2.47 -7.53 19.59
N GLU A 499 -1.83 -8.18 18.61
CA GLU A 499 -0.50 -7.87 18.10
C GLU A 499 -0.55 -7.40 16.64
N CYS A 500 -0.06 -6.20 16.34
CA CYS A 500 -0.14 -5.67 14.98
C CYS A 500 0.90 -6.37 14.05
N PRO A 501 0.53 -6.69 12.79
CA PRO A 501 1.35 -7.53 11.91
C PRO A 501 2.55 -6.76 11.35
N PRO A 502 3.54 -7.47 10.74
CA PRO A 502 4.68 -6.82 10.09
C PRO A 502 4.26 -5.79 9.05
N CYS A 503 5.05 -4.73 8.91
CA CYS A 503 4.68 -3.60 8.07
C CYS A 503 4.74 -3.95 6.57
N GLN A 504 3.62 -3.73 5.87
CA GLN A 504 3.48 -3.99 4.42
C GLN A 504 3.83 -2.78 3.52
N ARG A 505 4.23 -1.65 4.12
CA ARG A 505 4.69 -0.46 3.39
C ARG A 505 6.04 -0.72 2.75
N THR A 506 6.40 0.08 1.75
CA THR A 506 7.76 0.07 1.19
C THR A 506 8.76 0.51 2.26
N CYS A 507 9.90 -0.19 2.34
CA CYS A 507 10.93 0.15 3.31
C CYS A 507 11.47 1.57 3.03
N GLN A 508 11.53 2.40 4.07
CA GLN A 508 12.06 3.76 3.97
C GLN A 508 13.56 3.85 4.25
N ASN A 509 14.20 2.73 4.60
CA ASN A 509 15.64 2.67 4.82
C ASN A 509 16.39 2.98 3.52
N ARG A 510 17.27 3.96 3.61
CA ARG A 510 18.14 4.39 2.51
C ARG A 510 19.45 4.89 3.09
N CYS A 511 20.53 4.66 2.36
CA CYS A 511 21.82 5.28 2.63
C CYS A 511 22.13 6.28 1.51
N VAL A 512 23.34 6.85 1.53
CA VAL A 512 23.82 7.72 0.45
C VAL A 512 24.07 6.97 -0.87
N HIS A 513 24.17 5.63 -0.82
CA HIS A 513 24.46 4.78 -1.98
C HIS A 513 23.20 4.20 -2.62
N SER A 514 22.23 3.76 -1.82
CA SER A 514 21.03 3.08 -2.33
C SER A 514 19.83 3.18 -1.39
N GLN A 515 18.65 2.85 -1.91
CA GLN A 515 17.40 2.76 -1.16
C GLN A 515 16.86 1.32 -1.18
N CYS A 516 16.34 0.85 -0.04
CA CYS A 516 15.73 -0.47 0.06
C CYS A 516 14.42 -0.55 -0.75
N LYS A 517 14.29 -1.58 -1.59
CA LYS A 517 13.08 -1.84 -2.41
C LYS A 517 12.13 -2.88 -1.79
N LYS A 518 12.52 -3.51 -0.68
CA LYS A 518 11.76 -4.55 0.04
C LYS A 518 10.59 -3.97 0.85
N LYS A 519 9.71 -4.82 1.35
CA LYS A 519 8.67 -4.42 2.32
C LYS A 519 9.31 -4.07 3.65
N CYS A 520 8.73 -3.14 4.40
CA CYS A 520 9.34 -2.63 5.62
C CYS A 520 9.43 -3.68 6.73
N GLY A 521 8.52 -4.66 6.74
CA GLY A 521 8.56 -5.82 7.64
C GLY A 521 9.58 -6.89 7.25
N GLU A 522 10.11 -6.87 6.02
CA GLU A 522 11.16 -7.80 5.58
C GLU A 522 12.55 -7.36 6.04
N LEU A 523 13.46 -8.34 6.13
CA LEU A 523 14.88 -8.11 6.41
C LEU A 523 15.54 -7.27 5.31
N CYS A 524 16.14 -6.16 5.72
CA CYS A 524 16.89 -5.29 4.83
C CYS A 524 18.24 -5.92 4.47
N SER A 525 18.63 -5.85 3.20
CA SER A 525 19.99 -6.24 2.81
C SER A 525 20.98 -5.14 3.21
N PRO A 526 22.05 -5.45 3.97
CA PRO A 526 23.01 -4.45 4.43
C PRO A 526 23.79 -3.86 3.26
N CYS A 527 24.14 -2.56 3.36
CA CYS A 527 24.95 -1.88 2.36
C CYS A 527 26.44 -2.12 2.61
N VAL A 528 27.11 -2.79 1.66
CA VAL A 528 28.53 -3.17 1.72
C VAL A 528 29.49 -2.12 1.15
N GLU A 529 28.98 -0.98 0.70
CA GLU A 529 29.81 0.14 0.23
C GLU A 529 30.57 0.81 1.39
N PRO A 530 31.75 1.40 1.16
CA PRO A 530 32.51 2.10 2.20
C PRO A 530 31.76 3.34 2.72
N CYS A 531 31.84 3.62 4.02
CA CYS A 531 31.15 4.77 4.61
C CYS A 531 31.73 6.11 4.12
N VAL A 532 30.87 7.02 3.64
CA VAL A 532 31.28 8.35 3.15
C VAL A 532 31.55 9.37 4.26
N TRP A 533 31.39 9.00 5.54
CA TRP A 533 31.48 9.95 6.65
C TRP A 533 32.92 10.37 6.94
N ARG A 534 33.35 11.45 6.28
CA ARG A 534 34.68 12.06 6.40
C ARG A 534 34.57 13.57 6.61
N CYS A 535 35.45 14.13 7.43
CA CYS A 535 35.73 15.56 7.47
C CYS A 535 37.25 15.75 7.41
N GLN A 536 37.71 17.00 7.46
CA GLN A 536 39.14 17.31 7.43
C GLN A 536 39.91 16.75 8.64
N HIS A 537 39.23 16.41 9.73
CA HIS A 537 39.85 15.94 10.98
C HIS A 537 39.79 14.42 11.18
N TYR A 538 38.79 13.75 10.60
CA TYR A 538 38.52 12.33 10.86
C TYR A 538 37.84 11.65 9.67
N GLN A 539 38.10 10.36 9.47
CA GLN A 539 37.53 9.53 8.41
C GLN A 539 37.06 8.18 8.94
N CYS A 540 35.85 7.75 8.55
CA CYS A 540 35.34 6.42 8.86
C CYS A 540 35.99 5.35 7.97
N THR A 541 36.39 4.21 8.55
CA THR A 541 36.96 3.06 7.81
C THR A 541 36.02 1.85 7.73
N LYS A 542 34.82 1.97 8.30
CA LYS A 542 33.80 0.92 8.38
C LYS A 542 32.88 0.91 7.15
N LEU A 543 32.18 -0.21 6.96
CA LEU A 543 31.16 -0.32 5.90
C LEU A 543 29.95 0.57 6.20
N CYS A 544 29.16 0.87 5.17
CA CYS A 544 28.00 1.74 5.32
C CYS A 544 26.95 1.18 6.29
N SER A 545 26.81 -0.14 6.41
CA SER A 545 25.92 -0.79 7.39
C SER A 545 26.46 -0.83 8.81
N GLU A 546 27.77 -0.80 8.99
CA GLU A 546 28.41 -0.96 10.30
C GLU A 546 28.40 0.36 11.10
N PRO A 547 28.27 0.30 12.45
CA PRO A 547 28.42 1.46 13.32
C PRO A 547 29.73 2.19 13.00
N CYS A 548 29.64 3.51 12.81
CA CYS A 548 30.81 4.29 12.42
C CYS A 548 31.82 4.34 13.56
N ASN A 549 33.10 4.13 13.26
CA ASN A 549 34.21 4.10 14.23
C ASN A 549 34.83 5.49 14.50
N ARG A 550 34.17 6.55 14.05
CA ARG A 550 34.66 7.93 14.10
C ARG A 550 33.82 8.76 15.10
N PRO A 551 34.43 9.62 15.94
CA PRO A 551 33.69 10.53 16.81
C PRO A 551 33.05 11.73 16.07
N PRO A 552 31.98 12.33 16.63
CA PRO A 552 31.40 13.58 16.12
C PRO A 552 32.41 14.71 16.10
N CYS A 553 32.32 15.59 15.10
CA CYS A 553 33.18 16.77 15.02
C CYS A 553 32.47 17.97 15.65
N TYR A 554 33.07 18.58 16.67
CA TYR A 554 32.54 19.80 17.32
C TYR A 554 33.17 21.08 16.76
N VAL A 555 34.08 20.96 15.79
CA VAL A 555 34.71 22.11 15.15
C VAL A 555 33.64 22.89 14.35
N PRO A 556 33.47 24.21 14.59
CA PRO A 556 32.51 25.04 13.87
C PRO A 556 32.70 24.97 12.37
N CYS A 557 31.60 25.06 11.63
CA CYS A 557 31.65 25.05 10.19
C CYS A 557 32.30 26.34 9.67
N THR A 558 33.43 26.19 8.98
CA THR A 558 34.08 27.29 8.26
C THR A 558 33.45 27.52 6.89
N LYS A 559 32.13 27.31 6.75
CA LYS A 559 31.34 27.70 5.57
C LYS A 559 30.41 28.86 5.88
N LEU A 560 30.01 29.60 4.86
CA LEU A 560 29.10 30.74 4.99
C LEU A 560 27.80 30.34 4.33
N LEU A 561 26.70 30.70 4.97
CA LEU A 561 25.37 30.47 4.42
C LEU A 561 25.12 31.41 3.24
N ALA A 562 24.12 31.09 2.42
CA ALA A 562 23.76 31.87 1.23
C ALA A 562 23.46 33.35 1.55
N CYS A 563 22.96 33.63 2.76
CA CYS A 563 22.72 34.98 3.27
C CYS A 563 23.99 35.73 3.71
N GLY A 564 25.17 35.15 3.51
CA GLY A 564 26.44 35.79 3.85
C GLY A 564 26.75 35.79 5.34
N HIS A 565 26.00 35.11 6.22
CA HIS A 565 26.28 35.02 7.68
C HIS A 565 26.91 33.68 8.11
N PRO A 566 27.73 33.67 9.19
CA PRO A 566 28.57 32.51 9.51
C PRO A 566 27.68 31.29 9.65
N CYS A 567 28.10 30.15 9.08
CA CYS A 567 27.34 28.94 9.29
C CYS A 567 27.32 28.67 10.79
N ILE A 568 26.10 28.54 11.32
CA ILE A 568 25.87 28.20 12.71
C ILE A 568 25.99 26.69 12.95
N GLY A 569 26.30 25.90 11.92
CA GLY A 569 26.51 24.46 12.01
C GLY A 569 27.96 24.04 12.19
N LEU A 570 28.22 22.74 12.01
CA LEU A 570 29.51 22.10 12.32
C LEU A 570 30.24 21.56 11.08
N CYS A 571 31.54 21.30 11.23
CA CYS A 571 32.40 20.84 10.15
C CYS A 571 32.07 19.41 9.71
N GLY A 572 31.90 19.21 8.39
CA GLY A 572 31.61 17.90 7.78
C GLY A 572 30.13 17.50 7.79
N GLU A 573 29.25 18.39 8.24
CA GLU A 573 27.80 18.21 8.28
C GLU A 573 27.09 19.10 7.24
N PRO A 574 25.86 18.74 6.80
CA PRO A 574 25.05 19.63 5.97
C PRO A 574 24.81 20.95 6.72
N CYS A 575 25.15 22.07 6.08
CA CYS A 575 25.04 23.38 6.70
C CYS A 575 23.57 23.77 6.88
N PRO A 576 23.14 24.20 8.09
CA PRO A 576 21.79 24.67 8.32
C PRO A 576 21.37 25.75 7.31
N THR A 577 20.20 25.60 6.69
CA THR A 577 19.70 26.58 5.71
C THR A 577 19.37 27.93 6.33
N LYS A 578 19.02 27.96 7.62
CA LYS A 578 18.69 29.18 8.37
C LYS A 578 19.92 29.78 9.04
N CYS A 579 19.86 31.09 9.20
CA CYS A 579 20.92 31.89 9.76
C CYS A 579 20.43 32.68 10.98
N ARG A 580 21.25 32.73 12.03
CA ARG A 580 20.97 33.46 13.28
C ARG A 580 20.73 34.97 13.13
N VAL A 581 21.28 35.60 12.09
CA VAL A 581 21.12 37.05 11.85
C VAL A 581 19.93 37.34 10.92
N CYS A 582 19.72 36.54 9.86
CA CYS A 582 18.61 36.77 8.93
C CYS A 582 17.27 36.18 9.39
N HIS A 583 17.27 35.23 10.32
CA HIS A 583 16.09 34.50 10.78
C HIS A 583 16.02 34.46 12.30
N GLN A 584 16.41 35.56 12.97
CA GLN A 584 16.60 35.60 14.42
C GLN A 584 15.43 35.00 15.20
N GLU A 585 14.19 35.41 14.90
CA GLU A 585 12.97 34.91 15.56
C GLU A 585 12.74 33.39 15.43
N GLU A 586 13.22 32.75 14.37
CA GLU A 586 13.05 31.31 14.13
C GLU A 586 14.17 30.45 14.72
N VAL A 587 15.33 31.05 15.03
CA VAL A 587 16.49 30.37 15.65
C VAL A 587 16.61 30.66 17.15
N THR A 588 15.85 31.62 17.66
CA THR A 588 15.65 31.91 19.11
C THR A 588 14.32 31.38 19.63
N GLN A 589 13.58 30.58 18.84
CA GLN A 589 12.40 29.88 19.35
C GLN A 589 12.87 28.81 20.33
N ILE A 590 12.61 29.03 21.62
CA ILE A 590 13.03 28.17 22.71
C ILE A 590 12.30 26.82 22.61
N PHE A 591 13.02 25.76 22.24
CA PHE A 591 12.53 24.38 22.23
C PHE A 591 13.14 23.55 23.37
N PHE A 592 14.42 23.80 23.72
CA PHE A 592 15.14 23.06 24.78
C PHE A 592 15.84 23.96 25.82
N GLY A 593 15.80 25.28 25.69
CA GLY A 593 16.21 26.23 26.75
C GLY A 593 17.62 26.80 26.65
N PHE A 594 18.43 26.38 25.66
CA PHE A 594 19.84 26.81 25.48
C PHE A 594 20.08 27.57 24.17
N GLU A 595 19.03 27.88 23.41
CA GLU A 595 19.11 28.43 22.04
C GLU A 595 19.48 29.93 22.00
N ASP A 596 19.41 30.63 23.14
CA ASP A 596 19.66 32.07 23.25
C ASP A 596 21.16 32.41 23.42
N GLU A 597 22.02 31.43 23.70
CA GLU A 597 23.46 31.67 23.93
C GLU A 597 24.20 32.01 22.62
N PRO A 598 25.02 33.08 22.57
CA PRO A 598 25.58 33.64 21.32
C PRO A 598 26.50 32.68 20.54
N ASP A 599 27.06 31.66 21.20
CA ASP A 599 27.92 30.62 20.64
C ASP A 599 27.20 29.30 20.36
N ALA A 600 25.91 29.18 20.67
CA ALA A 600 25.07 28.04 20.31
C ALA A 600 25.23 27.67 18.83
N ARG A 601 25.33 26.37 18.57
CA ARG A 601 25.51 25.79 17.23
C ARG A 601 24.35 24.88 16.92
N PHE A 602 24.08 24.68 15.63
CA PHE A 602 22.86 24.01 15.19
C PHE A 602 23.12 22.92 14.16
N VAL A 603 22.39 21.81 14.28
CA VAL A 603 22.37 20.70 13.32
C VAL A 603 21.05 20.71 12.59
N GLN A 604 21.09 20.51 11.27
CA GLN A 604 19.89 20.32 10.45
C GLN A 604 19.66 18.83 10.17
N LEU A 605 18.45 18.34 10.46
CA LEU A 605 18.05 16.97 10.14
C LEU A 605 17.72 16.84 8.65
N GLU A 606 18.37 15.93 7.93
CA GLU A 606 18.16 15.76 6.48
C GLU A 606 16.74 15.25 6.14
N ASP A 607 16.12 14.48 7.04
CA ASP A 607 14.80 13.86 6.80
C ASP A 607 13.63 14.85 6.86
N CYS A 608 13.76 15.97 7.58
CA CYS A 608 12.68 16.94 7.78
C CYS A 608 13.11 18.41 7.68
N SER A 609 14.40 18.68 7.44
CA SER A 609 15.01 20.02 7.34
C SER A 609 14.85 20.93 8.58
N HIS A 610 14.35 20.39 9.71
CA HIS A 610 14.32 21.09 10.99
C HIS A 610 15.71 21.25 11.60
N ILE A 611 15.89 22.32 12.37
CA ILE A 611 17.17 22.77 12.91
C ILE A 611 17.05 22.77 14.44
N PHE A 612 18.05 22.20 15.11
CA PHE A 612 18.12 22.12 16.57
C PHE A 612 19.51 22.50 17.06
N GLU A 613 19.61 22.98 18.29
CA GLU A 613 20.88 23.21 18.97
C GLU A 613 21.64 21.87 19.17
N VAL A 614 22.96 21.89 19.01
CA VAL A 614 23.84 20.71 19.00
C VAL A 614 23.85 19.99 20.34
N GLN A 615 24.08 20.68 21.45
CA GLN A 615 24.20 20.06 22.78
C GLN A 615 22.88 19.42 23.20
N ALA A 616 21.76 20.12 22.99
CA ALA A 616 20.42 19.63 23.27
C ALA A 616 20.07 18.39 22.43
N LEU A 617 20.39 18.41 21.12
CA LEU A 617 20.10 17.28 20.26
C LEU A 617 21.06 16.10 20.52
N ASP A 618 22.34 16.35 20.83
CA ASP A 618 23.30 15.33 21.26
C ASP A 618 22.82 14.65 22.54
N GLN A 619 22.35 15.43 23.53
CA GLN A 619 21.77 14.90 24.77
C GLN A 619 20.51 14.06 24.47
N TYR A 620 19.57 14.55 23.66
CA TYR A 620 18.37 13.79 23.28
C TYR A 620 18.66 12.47 22.54
N MET A 621 19.68 12.47 21.68
CA MET A 621 20.09 11.30 20.90
C MET A 621 20.86 10.27 21.74
N ASN A 622 21.59 10.72 22.77
CA ASN A 622 22.37 9.87 23.67
C ASN A 622 21.60 9.48 24.94
N GLU A 623 20.54 10.19 25.32
CA GLU A 623 19.68 9.87 26.45
C GLU A 623 19.00 8.51 26.23
N GLN A 624 19.40 7.55 27.07
CA GLN A 624 18.68 6.32 27.32
C GLN A 624 17.73 6.60 28.49
N LYS A 625 16.49 6.99 28.21
CA LYS A 625 15.46 6.96 29.23
C LYS A 625 15.12 5.49 29.48
N ASP A 626 15.36 5.01 30.69
CA ASP A 626 15.11 3.63 31.13
C ASP A 626 13.64 3.18 30.95
N ASP A 627 12.71 4.11 30.70
CA ASP A 627 11.27 3.83 30.60
C ASP A 627 10.76 3.47 29.18
N GLU A 628 11.57 3.56 28.11
CA GLU A 628 11.14 3.15 26.77
C GLU A 628 11.55 1.69 26.46
N VAL A 629 10.76 0.75 26.97
CA VAL A 629 10.82 -0.70 26.71
C VAL A 629 10.75 -1.07 25.20
N ALA A 630 10.53 -0.12 24.29
CA ALA A 630 10.35 -0.37 22.86
C ALA A 630 11.55 0.11 22.03
N ILE A 631 12.27 -0.85 21.43
CA ILE A 631 13.29 -0.60 20.39
C ILE A 631 12.65 0.20 19.24
N ARG A 632 12.99 1.49 19.14
CA ARG A 632 12.43 2.44 18.16
C ARG A 632 13.48 3.44 17.71
N LEU A 633 13.29 3.98 16.51
CA LEU A 633 14.09 5.10 16.03
C LEU A 633 13.70 6.38 16.77
N LYS A 634 14.69 7.16 17.18
CA LYS A 634 14.48 8.50 17.71
C LYS A 634 13.81 9.38 16.64
N VAL A 635 12.83 10.16 17.06
CA VAL A 635 12.03 11.03 16.19
C VAL A 635 12.46 12.48 16.35
N CYS A 636 12.25 13.28 15.30
CA CYS A 636 12.42 14.72 15.35
C CYS A 636 11.48 15.33 16.41
N PRO A 637 11.99 16.10 17.40
CA PRO A 637 11.17 16.69 18.46
C PRO A 637 10.04 17.61 17.95
N MET A 638 10.25 18.33 16.84
CA MET A 638 9.24 19.26 16.30
C MET A 638 8.16 18.58 15.47
N CYS A 639 8.53 17.63 14.60
CA CYS A 639 7.60 17.08 13.59
C CYS A 639 7.38 15.57 13.70
N GLN A 640 7.99 14.92 14.70
CA GLN A 640 7.85 13.48 14.97
C GLN A 640 8.27 12.57 13.80
N VAL A 641 9.03 13.11 12.83
CA VAL A 641 9.58 12.34 11.71
C VAL A 641 10.78 11.51 12.21
N PRO A 642 10.81 10.18 12.01
CA PRO A 642 11.94 9.34 12.44
C PRO A 642 13.25 9.76 11.78
N ILE A 643 14.31 9.89 12.58
CA ILE A 643 15.65 10.28 12.14
C ILE A 643 16.33 9.04 11.58
N ARG A 644 16.44 8.95 10.25
CA ARG A 644 17.02 7.81 9.52
C ARG A 644 18.32 8.15 8.83
N LYS A 645 18.48 9.41 8.43
CA LYS A 645 19.64 9.88 7.67
C LYS A 645 20.25 11.09 8.37
N ASN A 646 21.32 10.84 9.11
CA ASN A 646 22.20 11.88 9.60
C ASN A 646 23.61 11.29 9.81
N LEU A 647 24.63 11.93 9.23
CA LEU A 647 26.00 11.44 9.33
C LEU A 647 26.55 11.53 10.77
N ARG A 648 26.21 12.59 11.52
CA ARG A 648 26.67 12.81 12.91
C ARG A 648 26.22 11.71 13.86
N TYR A 649 24.93 11.41 13.81
CA TYR A 649 24.31 10.37 14.63
C TYR A 649 24.35 9.00 13.98
N GLY A 650 25.22 8.81 12.97
CA GLY A 650 25.30 7.57 12.19
C GLY A 650 25.55 6.33 13.06
N THR A 651 26.33 6.44 14.13
CA THR A 651 26.57 5.32 15.06
C THR A 651 25.29 4.91 15.80
N SER A 652 24.61 5.86 16.46
CA SER A 652 23.36 5.61 17.20
C SER A 652 22.23 5.14 16.27
N ILE A 653 22.08 5.76 15.10
CA ILE A 653 21.07 5.37 14.10
C ILE A 653 21.33 3.94 13.61
N LYS A 654 22.57 3.60 13.26
CA LYS A 654 22.91 2.25 12.76
C LYS A 654 22.74 1.18 13.84
N GLN A 655 23.12 1.46 15.08
CA GLN A 655 22.90 0.55 16.21
C GLN A 655 21.41 0.28 16.43
N ARG A 656 20.56 1.32 16.41
CA ARG A 656 19.10 1.15 16.50
C ARG A 656 18.51 0.42 15.29
N LEU A 657 19.03 0.66 14.08
CA LEU A 657 18.61 -0.08 12.89
C LEU A 657 19.00 -1.56 12.98
N GLU A 658 20.19 -1.87 13.49
CA GLU A 658 20.64 -3.24 13.76
C GLU A 658 19.74 -3.93 14.78
N GLU A 659 19.43 -3.28 15.91
CA GLU A 659 18.47 -3.78 16.90
C GLU A 659 17.08 -4.04 16.28
N ILE A 660 16.60 -3.15 15.40
CA ILE A 660 15.32 -3.33 14.68
C ILE A 660 15.39 -4.53 13.73
N GLU A 661 16.50 -4.72 12.99
CA GLU A 661 16.66 -5.88 12.11
C GLU A 661 16.77 -7.19 12.91
N MET A 662 17.43 -7.20 14.07
CA MET A 662 17.43 -8.35 14.99
C MET A 662 16.02 -8.70 15.49
N VAL A 663 15.19 -7.69 15.78
CA VAL A 663 13.79 -7.91 16.16
C VAL A 663 12.98 -8.44 14.98
N LYS A 664 13.20 -7.94 13.76
CA LYS A 664 12.57 -8.48 12.56
C LYS A 664 12.97 -9.93 12.30
N GLU A 665 14.24 -10.26 12.48
CA GLU A 665 14.76 -11.62 12.35
C GLU A 665 14.10 -12.55 13.37
N LYS A 666 13.97 -12.13 14.63
CA LYS A 666 13.21 -12.88 15.65
C LYS A 666 11.73 -13.06 15.30
N ILE A 667 11.09 -12.06 14.69
CA ILE A 667 9.67 -12.12 14.31
C ILE A 667 9.44 -12.98 13.07
N GLN A 668 10.32 -12.91 12.07
CA GLN A 668 10.20 -13.67 10.82
C GLN A 668 10.72 -15.11 10.95
N GLY A 669 11.68 -15.33 11.86
CA GLY A 669 12.44 -16.57 12.03
C GLY A 669 13.66 -16.64 11.12
N SER A 670 14.69 -17.38 11.57
CA SER A 670 15.83 -17.67 10.72
C SER A 670 15.44 -18.66 9.60
N ALA A 671 16.14 -18.62 8.47
CA ALA A 671 15.86 -19.52 7.35
C ALA A 671 15.95 -21.01 7.73
N GLY A 672 16.84 -21.36 8.66
CA GLY A 672 16.99 -22.72 9.19
C GLY A 672 15.81 -23.15 10.07
N GLU A 673 15.31 -22.27 10.94
CA GLU A 673 14.14 -22.54 11.78
C GLU A 673 12.86 -22.69 10.96
N ILE A 674 12.69 -21.85 9.93
CA ILE A 674 11.54 -21.92 9.01
C ILE A 674 11.56 -23.26 8.27
N ALA A 675 12.69 -23.66 7.69
CA ALA A 675 12.82 -24.93 6.98
C ALA A 675 12.56 -26.13 7.90
N THR A 676 13.13 -26.12 9.11
CA THR A 676 12.94 -27.18 10.10
C THR A 676 11.48 -27.28 10.54
N SER A 677 10.83 -26.15 10.79
CA SER A 677 9.42 -26.10 11.23
C SER A 677 8.46 -26.47 10.11
N GLN A 678 8.75 -26.06 8.87
CA GLN A 678 7.98 -26.44 7.68
C GLN A 678 8.04 -27.96 7.45
N GLU A 679 9.21 -28.57 7.60
CA GLU A 679 9.35 -30.02 7.47
C GLU A 679 8.63 -30.76 8.60
N LYS A 680 8.79 -30.31 9.85
CA LYS A 680 8.03 -30.84 10.99
C LYS A 680 6.51 -30.79 10.76
N LEU A 681 5.99 -29.69 10.23
CA LEU A 681 4.56 -29.54 9.97
C LEU A 681 4.06 -30.41 8.82
N LYS A 682 4.88 -30.67 7.79
CA LYS A 682 4.54 -31.64 6.73
C LYS A 682 4.44 -33.06 7.28
N VAL A 683 5.44 -33.49 8.04
CA VAL A 683 5.43 -34.82 8.70
C VAL A 683 4.25 -34.93 9.65
N LEU A 684 3.97 -33.87 10.43
CA LEU A 684 2.82 -33.84 11.32
C LEU A 684 1.51 -33.95 10.56
N LEU A 685 1.36 -33.25 9.43
CA LEU A 685 0.16 -33.33 8.58
C LEU A 685 -0.01 -34.74 8.02
N GLU A 686 1.02 -35.31 7.39
CA GLU A 686 1.03 -36.67 6.82
C GLU A 686 0.68 -37.75 7.85
N GLY A 687 1.14 -37.61 9.10
CA GLY A 687 0.83 -38.52 10.19
C GLY A 687 -0.62 -38.53 10.67
N LYS A 688 -1.47 -37.58 10.25
CA LYS A 688 -2.88 -37.47 10.68
C LYS A 688 -3.83 -38.15 9.69
N SER A 689 -3.86 -39.48 9.70
CA SER A 689 -4.72 -40.29 8.80
C SER A 689 -6.22 -39.97 8.93
N LEU A 690 -6.73 -39.77 10.15
CA LEU A 690 -8.13 -39.40 10.43
C LEU A 690 -8.52 -38.07 9.76
N LEU A 691 -7.61 -37.09 9.77
CA LEU A 691 -7.83 -35.79 9.16
C LEU A 691 -7.98 -35.91 7.63
N HIS A 692 -7.11 -36.71 6.99
CA HIS A 692 -7.18 -36.99 5.55
C HIS A 692 -8.49 -37.66 5.14
N GLN A 693 -9.01 -38.56 5.99
CA GLN A 693 -10.25 -39.28 5.70
C GLN A 693 -11.48 -38.38 5.84
N MET A 694 -11.52 -37.50 6.84
CA MET A 694 -12.71 -36.72 7.17
C MET A 694 -12.76 -35.35 6.46
N LEU A 695 -11.61 -34.70 6.25
CA LEU A 695 -11.53 -33.33 5.72
C LEU A 695 -10.44 -33.19 4.62
N PRO A 696 -10.58 -33.91 3.48
CA PRO A 696 -9.55 -33.92 2.42
C PRO A 696 -9.33 -32.55 1.76
N GLY A 697 -10.38 -31.73 1.65
CA GLY A 697 -10.29 -30.38 1.06
C GLY A 697 -9.47 -29.41 1.91
N ASP A 698 -9.61 -29.48 3.24
CA ASP A 698 -8.84 -28.64 4.17
C ASP A 698 -7.36 -29.06 4.20
N VAL A 699 -7.07 -30.37 4.10
CA VAL A 699 -5.70 -30.88 3.99
C VAL A 699 -5.01 -30.36 2.73
N LEU A 700 -5.68 -30.42 1.57
CA LEU A 700 -5.13 -29.90 0.32
C LEU A 700 -4.75 -28.42 0.44
N MET A 701 -5.63 -27.61 1.03
CA MET A 701 -5.38 -26.19 1.28
C MET A 701 -4.14 -25.97 2.18
N LEU A 702 -3.96 -26.78 3.23
CA LEU A 702 -2.82 -26.67 4.14
C LEU A 702 -1.51 -27.08 3.46
N THR A 703 -1.54 -28.12 2.63
CA THR A 703 -0.38 -28.57 1.83
C THR A 703 0.04 -27.49 0.82
N GLU A 704 -0.91 -26.86 0.13
CA GLU A 704 -0.63 -25.74 -0.77
C GLU A 704 -0.02 -24.54 -0.04
N LYS A 705 -0.48 -24.23 1.18
CA LYS A 705 0.12 -23.18 2.01
C LYS A 705 1.55 -23.52 2.43
N LEU A 706 1.80 -24.75 2.86
CA LEU A 706 3.14 -25.22 3.21
C LEU A 706 4.08 -25.31 2.01
N ALA A 707 3.60 -25.32 0.76
CA ALA A 707 4.43 -25.35 -0.44
C ALA A 707 4.97 -23.96 -0.86
N GLN A 708 4.53 -22.88 -0.23
CA GLN A 708 4.95 -21.52 -0.58
C GLN A 708 6.40 -21.23 -0.15
N LYS A 709 7.14 -20.49 -0.99
CA LYS A 709 8.59 -20.24 -0.80
C LYS A 709 8.94 -19.13 0.22
N ASN A 710 8.00 -18.25 0.57
CA ASN A 710 8.25 -17.06 1.40
C ASN A 710 7.40 -17.10 2.69
N LEU A 711 7.44 -18.21 3.44
CA LEU A 711 6.70 -18.37 4.69
C LEU A 711 7.48 -17.77 5.87
N SER A 712 6.80 -17.07 6.77
CA SER A 712 7.36 -16.63 8.06
C SER A 712 7.00 -17.61 9.18
N VAL A 713 7.68 -17.53 10.33
CA VAL A 713 7.32 -18.31 11.54
C VAL A 713 5.88 -18.05 11.98
N LYS A 714 5.36 -16.83 11.81
CA LYS A 714 3.94 -16.54 12.08
C LYS A 714 2.99 -17.27 11.13
N ASP A 715 3.36 -17.41 9.86
CA ASP A 715 2.56 -18.17 8.89
C ASP A 715 2.58 -19.67 9.20
N LEU A 716 3.73 -20.19 9.61
CA LEU A 716 3.86 -21.58 10.04
C LEU A 716 3.06 -21.86 11.34
N GLY A 717 3.11 -20.95 12.32
CA GLY A 717 2.30 -21.06 13.54
C GLY A 717 0.79 -20.96 13.26
N LEU A 718 0.38 -20.19 12.24
CA LEU A 718 -1.01 -20.19 11.77
C LEU A 718 -1.40 -21.55 11.19
N VAL A 719 -0.54 -22.15 10.36
CA VAL A 719 -0.76 -23.49 9.80
C VAL A 719 -0.81 -24.55 10.89
N GLU A 720 0.08 -24.50 11.88
CA GLU A 720 0.09 -25.40 13.03
C GLU A 720 -1.25 -25.35 13.79
N ASN A 721 -1.73 -24.15 14.10
CA ASN A 721 -3.04 -23.96 14.74
C ASN A 721 -4.18 -24.56 13.90
N TYR A 722 -4.17 -24.36 12.58
CA TYR A 722 -5.16 -24.98 11.70
C TYR A 722 -5.09 -26.50 11.75
N ILE A 723 -3.91 -27.10 11.65
CA ILE A 723 -3.75 -28.56 11.70
C ILE A 723 -4.29 -29.11 13.02
N ASN A 724 -3.97 -28.47 14.14
CA ASN A 724 -4.46 -28.88 15.46
C ASN A 724 -5.99 -28.78 15.56
N PHE A 725 -6.59 -27.65 15.18
CA PHE A 725 -8.04 -27.48 15.27
C PHE A 725 -8.81 -28.41 14.32
N TYR A 726 -8.32 -28.61 13.09
CA TYR A 726 -8.95 -29.55 12.17
C TYR A 726 -8.77 -31.00 12.61
N ASP A 727 -7.64 -31.38 13.21
CA ASP A 727 -7.45 -32.72 13.81
C ASP A 727 -8.44 -32.95 14.97
N TYR A 728 -8.62 -31.96 15.85
CA TYR A 728 -9.64 -32.04 16.91
C TYR A 728 -11.04 -32.20 16.34
N LEU A 729 -11.40 -31.43 15.31
CA LEU A 729 -12.69 -31.61 14.63
C LEU A 729 -12.81 -33.01 14.04
N ALA A 730 -11.82 -33.50 13.29
CA ALA A 730 -11.85 -34.83 12.70
C ALA A 730 -12.09 -35.94 13.75
N ARG A 731 -11.46 -35.84 14.92
CA ARG A 731 -11.68 -36.77 16.05
C ARG A 731 -13.08 -36.68 16.64
N LEU A 732 -13.65 -35.47 16.75
CA LEU A 732 -15.03 -35.30 17.21
C LEU A 732 -16.04 -35.84 16.21
N TRP A 733 -15.79 -35.63 14.91
CA TRP A 733 -16.58 -36.20 13.83
C TRP A 733 -16.55 -37.72 13.84
N ASP A 734 -15.39 -38.32 14.11
CA ASP A 734 -15.28 -39.78 14.26
C ASP A 734 -16.00 -40.28 15.53
N SER A 735 -15.83 -39.59 16.65
CA SER A 735 -16.48 -39.92 17.93
C SER A 735 -18.01 -39.83 17.86
N LEU A 736 -18.56 -38.99 16.99
CA LEU A 736 -20.01 -38.94 16.75
C LEU A 736 -20.60 -40.25 16.27
N LYS A 737 -19.84 -41.12 15.59
CA LYS A 737 -20.30 -42.46 15.20
C LYS A 737 -20.73 -43.29 16.42
N LYS A 738 -20.15 -43.03 17.59
CA LYS A 738 -20.43 -43.72 18.85
C LYS A 738 -21.69 -43.20 19.55
N VAL A 739 -22.18 -42.01 19.19
CA VAL A 739 -23.38 -41.38 19.79
C VAL A 739 -24.68 -41.99 19.24
N HIS A 740 -25.80 -41.82 19.96
CA HIS A 740 -27.12 -42.26 19.51
C HIS A 740 -27.60 -41.45 18.29
N PHE A 741 -28.23 -42.11 17.31
CA PHE A 741 -28.59 -41.53 16.01
C PHE A 741 -29.44 -40.25 16.11
N SER A 742 -30.37 -40.19 17.08
CA SER A 742 -31.26 -39.02 17.27
C SER A 742 -30.53 -37.74 17.70
N GLU A 743 -29.39 -37.85 18.39
CA GLU A 743 -28.64 -36.70 18.90
C GLU A 743 -27.45 -36.32 18.00
N GLN A 744 -27.03 -37.21 17.09
CA GLN A 744 -25.96 -36.95 16.13
C GLN A 744 -26.24 -35.72 15.27
N SER A 745 -27.50 -35.51 14.85
CA SER A 745 -27.88 -34.39 13.97
C SER A 745 -27.60 -33.02 14.62
N LYS A 746 -27.98 -32.86 15.90
CA LYS A 746 -27.80 -31.60 16.64
C LYS A 746 -26.34 -31.25 16.86
N VAL A 747 -25.53 -32.25 17.23
CA VAL A 747 -24.09 -32.03 17.46
C VAL A 747 -23.37 -31.78 16.13
N ARG A 748 -23.77 -32.47 15.06
CA ARG A 748 -23.23 -32.25 13.71
C ARG A 748 -23.48 -30.83 13.21
N THR A 749 -24.67 -30.26 13.45
CA THR A 749 -24.93 -28.85 13.12
C THR A 749 -23.97 -27.91 13.84
N ARG A 750 -23.65 -28.18 15.12
CA ARG A 750 -22.69 -27.36 15.89
C ARG A 750 -21.25 -27.53 15.39
N LEU A 751 -20.82 -28.73 15.06
CA LEU A 751 -19.50 -28.97 14.46
C LEU A 751 -19.34 -28.26 13.11
N ASN A 752 -20.40 -28.24 12.28
CA ASN A 752 -20.40 -27.47 11.04
C ASN A 752 -20.23 -25.97 11.29
N GLN A 753 -20.83 -25.41 12.35
CA GLN A 753 -20.67 -24.00 12.71
C GLN A 753 -19.21 -23.66 13.06
N VAL A 754 -18.53 -24.55 13.80
CA VAL A 754 -17.10 -24.39 14.12
C VAL A 754 -16.24 -24.50 12.86
N HIS A 755 -16.54 -25.45 11.97
CA HIS A 755 -15.82 -25.62 10.69
C HIS A 755 -15.99 -24.39 9.78
N GLU A 756 -17.22 -23.90 9.57
CA GLU A 756 -17.49 -22.69 8.79
C GLU A 756 -16.77 -21.47 9.37
N TRP A 757 -16.70 -21.36 10.69
CA TRP A 757 -16.00 -20.28 11.34
C TRP A 757 -14.47 -20.37 11.15
N LEU A 758 -13.88 -21.56 11.23
CA LEU A 758 -12.45 -21.81 10.98
C LEU A 758 -12.06 -21.52 9.52
N ALA A 759 -12.91 -21.87 8.57
CA ALA A 759 -12.69 -21.70 7.13
C ALA A 759 -12.55 -20.23 6.68
N LYS A 760 -12.91 -19.25 7.51
CA LYS A 760 -12.72 -17.81 7.21
C LYS A 760 -11.22 -17.50 7.00
N LYS A 761 -10.90 -16.81 5.89
CA LYS A 761 -9.55 -16.34 5.55
C LYS A 761 -9.03 -15.33 6.58
N ARG A 762 -7.85 -15.59 7.15
CA ARG A 762 -7.21 -14.73 8.16
C ARG A 762 -5.68 -14.71 8.02
N LEU A 763 -5.07 -13.66 8.56
CA LEU A 763 -3.61 -13.48 8.65
C LEU A 763 -3.03 -14.08 9.95
N SER A 764 -3.78 -14.05 11.05
CA SER A 764 -3.41 -14.64 12.33
C SER A 764 -4.66 -14.87 13.19
N PHE A 765 -4.57 -15.71 14.21
CA PHE A 765 -5.55 -15.79 15.29
C PHE A 765 -5.23 -14.78 16.38
N THR A 766 -6.26 -14.19 16.99
CA THR A 766 -6.14 -13.42 18.24
C THR A 766 -6.24 -14.35 19.46
N SER A 767 -5.75 -13.91 20.63
CA SER A 767 -5.90 -14.67 21.88
C SER A 767 -7.36 -15.00 22.17
N GLN A 768 -8.25 -14.01 22.05
CA GLN A 768 -9.69 -14.17 22.25
C GLN A 768 -10.29 -15.23 21.31
N GLU A 769 -9.88 -15.25 20.04
CA GLU A 769 -10.34 -16.21 19.05
C GLU A 769 -9.85 -17.64 19.34
N LEU A 770 -8.60 -17.79 19.83
CA LEU A 770 -8.07 -19.09 20.25
C LEU A 770 -8.81 -19.61 21.48
N ASP A 771 -9.05 -18.74 22.46
CA ASP A 771 -9.78 -19.08 23.68
C ASP A 771 -11.23 -19.45 23.38
N ASP A 772 -11.92 -18.68 22.53
CA ASP A 772 -13.31 -18.95 22.10
C ASP A 772 -13.40 -20.30 21.37
N LEU A 773 -12.46 -20.60 20.45
CA LEU A 773 -12.38 -21.88 19.75
C LEU A 773 -12.11 -23.06 20.68
N GLN A 774 -11.09 -22.94 21.53
CA GLN A 774 -10.71 -23.99 22.46
C GLN A 774 -11.86 -24.28 23.43
N SER A 775 -12.52 -23.25 23.95
CA SER A 775 -13.67 -23.40 24.84
C SER A 775 -14.84 -24.12 24.15
N GLU A 776 -15.15 -23.79 22.89
CA GLU A 776 -16.24 -24.43 22.16
C GLU A 776 -15.91 -25.88 21.78
N ILE A 777 -14.68 -26.17 21.34
CA ILE A 777 -14.23 -27.53 21.05
C ILE A 777 -14.27 -28.38 22.33
N GLN A 778 -13.82 -27.83 23.46
CA GLN A 778 -13.85 -28.50 24.76
C GLN A 778 -15.28 -28.80 25.20
N ARG A 779 -16.19 -27.82 25.07
CA ARG A 779 -17.63 -28.00 25.34
C ARG A 779 -18.24 -29.11 24.49
N LEU A 780 -17.95 -29.14 23.18
CA LEU A 780 -18.44 -30.19 22.28
C LEU A 780 -17.83 -31.55 22.59
N THR A 781 -16.57 -31.59 23.03
CA THR A 781 -15.92 -32.83 23.49
C THR A 781 -16.63 -33.41 24.71
N TYR A 782 -16.91 -32.58 25.73
CA TYR A 782 -17.70 -33.02 26.88
C TYR A 782 -19.12 -33.47 26.50
N LEU A 783 -19.75 -32.78 25.54
CA LEU A 783 -21.09 -33.15 25.08
C LEU A 783 -21.08 -34.51 24.38
N VAL A 784 -20.10 -34.77 23.51
CA VAL A 784 -19.96 -36.07 22.84
C VAL A 784 -19.62 -37.18 23.84
N ASP A 785 -18.75 -36.94 24.82
CA ASP A 785 -18.43 -37.92 25.88
C ASP A 785 -19.67 -38.26 26.71
N LEU A 786 -20.41 -37.25 27.18
CA LEU A 786 -21.67 -37.44 27.91
C LEU A 786 -22.68 -38.25 27.10
N LEU A 787 -22.92 -37.87 25.84
CA LEU A 787 -23.89 -38.55 24.98
C LEU A 787 -23.48 -39.99 24.65
N THR A 788 -22.18 -40.24 24.48
CA THR A 788 -21.64 -41.60 24.26
C THR A 788 -21.87 -42.47 25.51
N ARG A 789 -21.62 -41.93 26.70
CA ARG A 789 -21.89 -42.62 27.98
C ARG A 789 -23.37 -42.90 28.16
N CYS A 790 -24.24 -41.94 27.85
CA CYS A 790 -25.69 -42.14 27.95
C CYS A 790 -26.20 -43.25 27.02
N LYS A 791 -25.62 -43.37 25.81
CA LYS A 791 -25.93 -44.49 24.89
C LYS A 791 -25.43 -45.83 25.42
N MET A 792 -24.20 -45.88 25.92
CA MET A 792 -23.62 -47.12 26.46
C MET A 792 -24.30 -47.59 27.75
N ALA A 793 -24.97 -46.68 28.46
CA ALA A 793 -25.71 -46.95 29.69
C ALA A 793 -27.20 -47.23 29.48
N GLU A 794 -27.64 -47.58 28.26
CA GLU A 794 -29.04 -47.87 27.92
C GLU A 794 -29.72 -48.73 29.02
N GLY A 795 -30.62 -48.11 29.79
CA GLY A 795 -31.38 -48.73 30.89
C GLY A 795 -30.90 -48.45 32.33
N LYS A 796 -29.71 -47.87 32.57
CA LYS A 796 -29.14 -47.63 33.93
C LYS A 796 -29.18 -46.18 34.42
N VAL A 797 -29.75 -45.25 33.64
CA VAL A 797 -29.84 -43.83 34.01
C VAL A 797 -31.12 -43.60 34.82
N SER A 798 -31.07 -43.81 36.14
CA SER A 798 -32.21 -43.57 37.05
C SER A 798 -31.80 -42.81 38.31
N GLY A 799 -32.73 -42.01 38.86
CA GLY A 799 -32.54 -41.25 40.10
C GLY A 799 -31.57 -40.07 39.98
N THR A 800 -30.69 -39.91 40.96
CA THR A 800 -29.72 -38.79 41.08
C THR A 800 -28.77 -38.67 39.88
N VAL A 801 -28.45 -39.78 39.21
CA VAL A 801 -27.62 -39.79 37.99
C VAL A 801 -28.30 -39.04 36.83
N ALA A 802 -29.63 -39.14 36.71
CA ALA A 802 -30.38 -38.44 35.67
C ALA A 802 -30.43 -36.92 35.90
N GLU A 803 -30.48 -36.48 37.16
CA GLU A 803 -30.42 -35.06 37.52
C GLU A 803 -29.05 -34.47 37.20
N GLU A 804 -27.97 -35.17 37.54
CA GLU A 804 -26.60 -34.75 37.21
C GLU A 804 -26.37 -34.66 35.70
N VAL A 805 -26.85 -35.66 34.94
CA VAL A 805 -26.83 -35.62 33.47
C VAL A 805 -27.64 -34.44 32.94
N CYS A 806 -28.80 -34.12 33.51
CA CYS A 806 -29.63 -32.99 33.07
C CYS A 806 -28.95 -31.63 33.32
N ILE A 807 -28.28 -31.47 34.47
CA ILE A 807 -27.54 -30.25 34.81
C ILE A 807 -26.39 -30.04 33.82
N VAL A 808 -25.57 -31.09 33.60
CA VAL A 808 -24.44 -31.02 32.67
C VAL A 808 -24.93 -30.78 31.24
N ARG A 809 -26.00 -31.47 30.82
CA ARG A 809 -26.62 -31.28 29.51
C ARG A 809 -27.13 -29.86 29.31
N ARG A 810 -27.76 -29.25 30.32
CA ARG A 810 -28.26 -27.86 30.24
C ARG A 810 -27.12 -26.86 30.00
N ILE A 811 -25.97 -27.07 30.63
CA ILE A 811 -24.78 -26.22 30.45
C ILE A 811 -24.17 -26.46 29.06
N LEU A 812 -23.93 -27.72 28.70
CA LEU A 812 -23.28 -28.09 27.44
C LEU A 812 -24.16 -27.85 26.20
N GLU A 813 -25.48 -27.89 26.32
CA GLU A 813 -26.42 -27.55 25.24
C GLU A 813 -26.79 -26.07 25.21
N GLY A 814 -26.38 -25.30 26.22
CA GLY A 814 -26.61 -23.87 26.34
C GLY A 814 -26.10 -23.05 25.16
N THR A 815 -26.67 -21.85 25.03
CA THR A 815 -26.39 -20.89 23.95
C THR A 815 -25.27 -19.90 24.30
N CYS A 816 -24.95 -19.74 25.59
CA CYS A 816 -23.93 -18.82 26.09
C CYS A 816 -22.49 -19.36 25.94
N LYS A 817 -21.49 -18.47 26.06
CA LYS A 817 -20.07 -18.84 26.08
C LYS A 817 -19.77 -19.79 27.25
N PHE A 818 -19.04 -20.87 26.98
CA PHE A 818 -18.57 -21.82 27.99
C PHE A 818 -17.45 -21.17 28.80
N THR A 819 -17.74 -20.82 30.06
CA THR A 819 -16.76 -20.14 30.93
C THR A 819 -15.94 -21.16 31.73
N GLN A 820 -14.80 -20.72 32.27
CA GLN A 820 -13.96 -21.55 33.13
C GLN A 820 -14.71 -22.08 34.39
N LYS A 821 -15.70 -21.32 34.89
CA LYS A 821 -16.57 -21.77 36.01
C LYS A 821 -17.49 -22.91 35.57
N ASP A 822 -18.04 -22.81 34.36
CA ASP A 822 -18.88 -23.87 33.78
C ASP A 822 -18.05 -25.12 33.52
N GLU A 823 -16.81 -24.97 33.04
CA GLU A 823 -15.88 -26.08 32.81
C GLU A 823 -15.54 -26.81 34.11
N GLN A 824 -15.18 -26.10 35.18
CA GLN A 824 -14.88 -26.71 36.48
C GLN A 824 -16.10 -27.46 37.04
N LEU A 825 -17.30 -26.90 36.87
CA LEU A 825 -18.54 -27.56 37.29
C LEU A 825 -18.81 -28.82 36.48
N VAL A 826 -18.73 -28.73 35.14
CA VAL A 826 -18.92 -29.88 34.24
C VAL A 826 -17.89 -30.96 34.51
N GLN A 827 -16.62 -30.61 34.71
CA GLN A 827 -15.55 -31.57 35.00
C GLN A 827 -15.81 -32.30 36.33
N LYS A 828 -16.15 -31.58 37.40
CA LYS A 828 -16.49 -32.18 38.70
C LYS A 828 -17.66 -33.16 38.59
N LYS A 829 -18.70 -32.79 37.85
CA LYS A 829 -19.88 -33.66 37.64
C LYS A 829 -19.59 -34.82 36.69
N MET A 830 -18.78 -34.62 35.65
CA MET A 830 -18.30 -35.67 34.75
C MET A 830 -17.46 -36.72 35.48
N GLU A 831 -16.57 -36.32 36.39
CA GLU A 831 -15.82 -37.27 37.23
C GLU A 831 -16.75 -38.09 38.14
N ALA A 832 -17.75 -37.46 38.75
CA ALA A 832 -18.78 -38.18 39.51
C ALA A 832 -19.55 -39.17 38.62
N LEU A 833 -19.87 -38.77 37.37
CA LEU A 833 -20.56 -39.60 36.40
C LEU A 833 -19.70 -40.77 35.90
N LYS A 834 -18.38 -40.60 35.76
CA LYS A 834 -17.44 -41.69 35.41
C LYS A 834 -17.46 -42.82 36.44
N ALA A 835 -17.59 -42.49 37.74
CA ALA A 835 -17.69 -43.50 38.80
C ALA A 835 -19.01 -44.30 38.74
N SER A 836 -20.10 -43.67 38.27
CA SER A 836 -21.42 -44.30 38.16
C SER A 836 -21.71 -44.97 36.80
N LEU A 837 -21.02 -44.56 35.72
CA LEU A 837 -21.29 -44.96 34.33
C LEU A 837 -19.96 -45.24 33.58
N PRO A 838 -19.38 -46.45 33.72
CA PRO A 838 -18.15 -46.84 33.02
C PRO A 838 -18.36 -47.07 31.52
N CYS A 839 -17.31 -46.83 30.72
CA CYS A 839 -17.34 -46.85 29.25
C CYS A 839 -17.28 -48.25 28.60
N SER A 840 -17.18 -49.33 29.37
CA SER A 840 -17.30 -50.69 28.84
C SER A 840 -18.48 -51.38 29.53
N GLY A 841 -19.24 -52.16 28.77
CA GLY A 841 -20.29 -53.04 29.30
C GLY A 841 -19.76 -54.13 30.26
N LEU A 842 -18.44 -54.17 30.47
CA LEU A 842 -17.73 -55.16 31.28
C LEU A 842 -17.42 -54.67 32.70
N GLY A 843 -17.75 -53.42 33.03
CA GLY A 843 -17.43 -52.84 34.34
C GLY A 843 -15.94 -52.56 34.57
N ILE A 844 -15.08 -52.74 33.56
CA ILE A 844 -13.63 -52.48 33.60
C ILE A 844 -13.22 -51.41 32.59
N SER A 845 -12.20 -50.60 32.89
CA SER A 845 -11.69 -49.60 31.95
C SER A 845 -11.00 -50.24 30.74
N GLU A 846 -10.93 -49.51 29.62
CA GLU A 846 -10.26 -49.99 28.40
C GLU A 846 -8.76 -50.29 28.63
N ARG A 847 -8.12 -49.56 29.56
CA ARG A 847 -6.74 -49.84 29.98
C ARG A 847 -6.63 -51.16 30.73
N GLU A 848 -7.58 -51.45 31.63
CA GLU A 848 -7.63 -52.73 32.35
C GLU A 848 -7.91 -53.88 31.40
N ARG A 849 -8.84 -53.72 30.43
CA ARG A 849 -9.10 -54.74 29.39
C ARG A 849 -7.82 -55.12 28.63
N VAL A 850 -7.08 -54.12 28.13
CA VAL A 850 -5.82 -54.36 27.40
C VAL A 850 -4.77 -55.01 28.31
N GLN A 851 -4.69 -54.63 29.58
CA GLN A 851 -3.78 -55.25 30.55
C GLN A 851 -4.15 -56.70 30.86
N ILE A 852 -5.44 -57.01 31.02
CA ILE A 852 -5.93 -58.37 31.29
C ILE A 852 -5.64 -59.30 30.11
N VAL A 853 -5.95 -58.87 28.88
CA VAL A 853 -5.65 -59.64 27.66
C VAL A 853 -4.15 -59.85 27.51
N LYS A 854 -3.34 -58.82 27.76
CA LYS A 854 -1.87 -58.91 27.67
C LYS A 854 -1.25 -59.78 28.78
N ALA A 855 -1.84 -59.79 29.98
CA ALA A 855 -1.36 -60.59 31.11
C ALA A 855 -1.68 -62.08 30.95
N ILE A 856 -2.82 -62.42 30.33
CA ILE A 856 -3.22 -63.82 30.09
C ILE A 856 -2.51 -64.39 28.85
N GLY A 857 -2.17 -63.56 27.86
CA GLY A 857 -1.23 -63.93 26.79
C GLY A 857 -1.70 -65.01 25.82
N LEU A 858 -3.01 -65.25 25.72
CA LEU A 858 -3.59 -66.25 24.82
C LEU A 858 -3.90 -65.66 23.43
N PRO A 859 -3.89 -66.48 22.36
CA PRO A 859 -4.32 -66.08 21.02
C PRO A 859 -5.78 -65.60 20.96
N LEU A 860 -6.16 -64.96 19.84
CA LEU A 860 -7.54 -64.51 19.60
C LEU A 860 -8.52 -65.70 19.57
N GLY A 861 -9.69 -65.55 20.19
CA GLY A 861 -10.79 -66.52 20.15
C GLY A 861 -10.93 -67.41 21.39
N HIS A 862 -10.24 -67.09 22.49
CA HIS A 862 -10.24 -67.88 23.74
C HIS A 862 -11.21 -67.36 24.82
N TRP A 863 -11.83 -66.20 24.60
CA TRP A 863 -12.70 -65.53 25.57
C TRP A 863 -14.17 -65.84 25.32
N PHE A 864 -14.89 -66.27 26.36
CA PHE A 864 -16.30 -66.66 26.30
C PHE A 864 -17.12 -65.99 27.39
N LYS A 865 -18.43 -65.93 27.22
CA LYS A 865 -19.38 -65.43 28.20
C LYS A 865 -20.45 -66.47 28.53
N CYS A 866 -20.84 -66.52 29.80
CA CYS A 866 -21.93 -67.37 30.26
C CYS A 866 -23.30 -66.82 29.80
N PRO A 867 -24.41 -67.57 29.98
CA PRO A 867 -25.74 -67.12 29.56
C PRO A 867 -26.17 -65.77 30.17
N ASN A 868 -25.64 -65.46 31.36
CA ASN A 868 -25.89 -64.19 32.07
C ASN A 868 -24.81 -63.12 31.82
N GLY A 869 -23.89 -63.32 30.87
CA GLY A 869 -22.94 -62.30 30.41
C GLY A 869 -21.61 -62.20 31.17
N HIS A 870 -21.35 -63.02 32.20
CA HIS A 870 -20.04 -63.06 32.87
C HIS A 870 -18.97 -63.70 31.98
N ILE A 871 -17.80 -63.07 31.91
CA ILE A 871 -16.69 -63.46 31.04
C ILE A 871 -15.80 -64.49 31.73
N TYR A 872 -15.40 -65.50 30.98
CA TYR A 872 -14.38 -66.47 31.36
C TYR A 872 -13.50 -66.81 30.17
N VAL A 873 -12.38 -67.47 30.42
CA VAL A 873 -11.41 -67.86 29.39
C VAL A 873 -11.28 -69.38 29.36
N ILE A 874 -11.17 -69.95 28.15
CA ILE A 874 -10.84 -71.37 27.96
C ILE A 874 -9.36 -71.44 27.55
N GLY A 875 -8.55 -72.08 28.39
CA GLY A 875 -7.11 -72.26 28.16
C GLY A 875 -6.77 -73.27 27.06
N ASP A 876 -5.47 -73.57 26.94
CA ASP A 876 -4.89 -74.57 26.03
C ASP A 876 -5.22 -74.35 24.54
N CYS A 877 -6.03 -75.23 23.95
CA CYS A 877 -6.41 -75.22 22.54
C CYS A 877 -7.63 -74.34 22.23
N GLY A 878 -8.24 -73.71 23.24
CA GLY A 878 -9.42 -72.86 23.09
C GLY A 878 -10.74 -73.60 22.83
N GLY A 879 -10.72 -74.94 22.85
CA GLY A 879 -11.91 -75.79 22.78
C GLY A 879 -12.40 -76.23 24.16
N ALA A 880 -13.71 -76.27 24.37
CA ALA A 880 -14.29 -76.61 25.66
C ALA A 880 -14.20 -78.11 25.97
N MET A 881 -13.35 -78.48 26.94
CA MET A 881 -13.09 -79.88 27.33
C MET A 881 -13.64 -80.28 28.70
N GLN A 882 -14.01 -79.29 29.52
CA GLN A 882 -14.57 -79.48 30.85
C GLN A 882 -15.82 -78.62 31.02
N ARG A 883 -16.87 -79.20 31.62
CA ARG A 883 -18.01 -78.44 32.14
C ARG A 883 -17.70 -77.97 33.55
N SER A 884 -17.94 -76.69 33.81
CA SER A 884 -17.80 -76.06 35.12
C SER A 884 -19.02 -75.18 35.40
N THR A 885 -19.06 -74.53 36.56
CA THR A 885 -20.11 -73.57 36.93
C THR A 885 -19.52 -72.18 37.08
N CYS A 886 -20.24 -71.18 36.57
CA CYS A 886 -19.82 -69.79 36.69
C CYS A 886 -19.73 -69.41 38.17
N PRO A 887 -18.60 -68.89 38.65
CA PRO A 887 -18.45 -68.53 40.07
C PRO A 887 -19.41 -67.41 40.50
N GLU A 888 -19.89 -66.60 39.56
CA GLU A 888 -20.76 -65.45 39.84
C GLU A 888 -22.26 -65.80 39.77
N CYS A 889 -22.72 -66.46 38.72
CA CYS A 889 -24.14 -66.78 38.52
C CYS A 889 -24.51 -68.26 38.68
N LYS A 890 -23.53 -69.14 38.92
CA LYS A 890 -23.69 -70.61 39.02
C LYS A 890 -24.25 -71.32 37.78
N GLU A 891 -24.46 -70.61 36.68
CA GLU A 891 -24.83 -71.20 35.39
C GLU A 891 -23.70 -72.08 34.83
N VAL A 892 -24.07 -73.04 33.98
CA VAL A 892 -23.11 -73.98 33.38
C VAL A 892 -22.24 -73.26 32.35
N ILE A 893 -20.92 -73.34 32.54
CA ILE A 893 -19.90 -72.79 31.63
C ILE A 893 -18.99 -73.90 31.09
N GLY A 894 -18.38 -73.68 29.92
CA GLY A 894 -17.54 -74.66 29.26
C GLY A 894 -18.33 -75.66 28.40
N GLY A 895 -17.91 -76.92 28.37
CA GLY A 895 -18.39 -77.92 27.41
C GLY A 895 -17.57 -79.22 27.44
N VAL A 896 -17.82 -80.13 26.51
CA VAL A 896 -17.11 -81.42 26.40
C VAL A 896 -16.79 -81.73 24.94
N ASN A 897 -15.71 -82.49 24.69
CA ASN A 897 -15.25 -82.87 23.35
C ASN A 897 -15.07 -81.67 22.41
N HIS A 898 -14.42 -80.62 22.90
CA HIS A 898 -14.22 -79.33 22.23
C HIS A 898 -15.51 -78.63 21.77
N THR A 899 -16.68 -79.10 22.21
CA THR A 899 -17.96 -78.52 21.86
C THR A 899 -18.43 -77.67 23.03
N LEU A 900 -18.54 -76.36 22.79
CA LEU A 900 -19.05 -75.41 23.79
C LEU A 900 -20.54 -75.69 24.06
N GLU A 901 -20.96 -75.58 25.33
CA GLU A 901 -22.38 -75.65 25.66
C GLU A 901 -23.16 -74.55 24.91
N ARG A 902 -24.32 -74.90 24.33
CA ARG A 902 -25.10 -74.00 23.45
C ARG A 902 -25.53 -72.69 24.12
N SER A 903 -25.57 -72.66 25.44
CA SER A 903 -25.97 -71.49 26.23
C SER A 903 -24.82 -70.51 26.46
N ASN A 904 -23.58 -70.88 26.13
CA ASN A 904 -22.40 -70.01 26.19
C ASN A 904 -22.13 -69.37 24.82
N GLU A 905 -21.58 -68.16 24.83
CA GLU A 905 -21.27 -67.40 23.62
C GLU A 905 -19.81 -66.93 23.62
N LEU A 906 -19.25 -66.61 22.46
CA LEU A 906 -17.93 -65.99 22.34
C LEU A 906 -17.98 -64.54 22.83
N ALA A 907 -16.99 -64.12 23.61
CA ALA A 907 -16.88 -62.76 24.13
C ALA A 907 -15.94 -61.91 23.24
N SER A 908 -16.40 -61.60 22.02
CA SER A 908 -15.65 -60.82 21.03
C SER A 908 -15.25 -59.42 21.52
N GLU A 909 -15.94 -58.86 22.52
CA GLU A 909 -15.56 -57.59 23.14
C GLU A 909 -14.23 -57.61 23.91
N MET A 910 -13.68 -58.79 24.25
CA MET A 910 -12.40 -58.89 24.98
C MET A 910 -11.19 -58.81 24.06
N ASP A 911 -11.19 -59.53 22.94
CA ASP A 911 -10.03 -59.70 22.08
C ASP A 911 -10.28 -59.35 20.60
N GLY A 912 -11.53 -59.11 20.21
CA GLY A 912 -11.92 -58.77 18.84
C GLY A 912 -12.09 -59.97 17.91
N ALA A 913 -12.06 -61.20 18.42
CA ALA A 913 -12.20 -62.40 17.61
C ALA A 913 -13.62 -62.57 17.05
N GLN A 914 -13.74 -62.88 15.75
CA GLN A 914 -15.02 -63.20 15.09
C GLN A 914 -15.43 -64.67 15.26
N HIS A 915 -14.47 -65.55 15.54
CA HIS A 915 -14.69 -66.99 15.72
C HIS A 915 -13.90 -67.51 16.93
N ALA A 916 -14.42 -68.56 17.57
CA ALA A 916 -13.71 -69.27 18.63
C ALA A 916 -12.45 -69.93 18.06
N ALA A 917 -11.39 -69.98 18.87
CA ALA A 917 -10.10 -70.56 18.50
C ALA A 917 -10.23 -72.04 18.06
N TRP A 918 -11.22 -72.75 18.60
CA TRP A 918 -11.57 -74.11 18.18
C TRP A 918 -12.96 -74.16 17.53
N SER A 919 -13.00 -73.92 16.22
CA SER A 919 -14.17 -74.11 15.36
C SER A 919 -13.73 -74.76 14.05
N ASP A 920 -14.63 -75.50 13.37
CA ASP A 920 -14.33 -76.08 12.05
C ASP A 920 -13.90 -75.02 11.02
N THR A 921 -14.25 -73.75 11.27
CA THR A 921 -13.87 -72.58 10.48
C THR A 921 -12.48 -72.03 10.83
N ALA A 922 -12.00 -72.19 12.07
CA ALA A 922 -10.67 -71.78 12.52
C ALA A 922 -9.54 -72.70 11.98
N ASN A 923 -9.85 -73.98 11.71
CA ASN A 923 -8.91 -74.89 11.01
C ASN A 923 -8.60 -74.46 9.57
N ASN A 924 -9.35 -73.50 9.00
CA ASN A 924 -9.12 -72.93 7.66
C ASN A 924 -8.31 -71.62 7.66
N LEU A 925 -7.52 -71.33 8.70
CA LEU A 925 -6.48 -70.27 8.71
C LEU A 925 -6.95 -68.81 8.44
N MET A 926 -8.25 -68.49 8.52
CA MET A 926 -8.74 -67.13 8.21
C MET A 926 -8.53 -66.07 9.32
N ASN A 927 -8.13 -66.45 10.54
CA ASN A 927 -7.83 -65.45 11.59
C ASN A 927 -6.38 -64.90 11.54
N PHE A 928 -5.54 -65.40 10.62
CA PHE A 928 -4.11 -65.05 10.54
C PHE A 928 -3.72 -64.23 9.29
N GLU A 929 -4.66 -63.89 8.38
CA GLU A 929 -4.33 -63.20 7.12
C GLU A 929 -3.87 -61.74 7.27
N GLU A 930 -4.05 -61.09 8.43
CA GLU A 930 -3.65 -59.68 8.61
C GLU A 930 -2.18 -59.46 9.00
N ILE A 931 -1.39 -60.50 9.27
CA ILE A 931 0.04 -60.34 9.65
C ILE A 931 0.98 -60.29 8.44
N HIS A 932 0.54 -60.65 7.23
CA HIS A 932 1.39 -60.64 6.03
C HIS A 932 1.42 -59.32 5.24
N ARG A 933 0.74 -58.25 5.72
CA ARG A 933 0.76 -56.91 5.10
C ARG A 933 1.68 -55.88 5.79
N LEU A 934 2.50 -56.31 6.76
CA LEU A 934 3.46 -55.46 7.47
C LEU A 934 4.86 -56.10 7.54
N MET A 935 5.35 -56.60 6.40
CA MET A 935 6.79 -56.73 6.12
C MET A 935 7.15 -55.93 4.88
#